data_AF-A0A9P1BEU8-F1
#
_entry.id   AF-A0A9P1BEU8-F1
#
_cell.length_a   1.000
_cell.length_b   1.000
_cell.length_c   1.000
_cell.angle_alpha   90.00
_cell.angle_beta   90.00
_cell.angle_gamma   90.00
#
_symmetry.space_group_name_H-M   'P 1'
#
loop_
_entity.id
_entity.type
_entity.pdbx_description
1 polymer ?
#
loop_
_entity_poly.entity_id
_entity_poly.type
_entity_poly.pdbx_seq_one_letter_code
_entity_poly.pdbx_strand_id
1 'polypeptide(L)'
;MGMKLDKNSSPLFVVTASIFFDREEASRCYSAIESLREELGIKTEFHFTSCQDSHRHRFLDTINSFSFQYLSVVFDKRKLQAQGGKLNKPLLQYPVYSLFSLVADRLENATVVIDKTGSSAFRKLLSKDLRRDINSKNDHTVIQKVKSMTSHSHNLLQLADMVCGSVARSYRDDRPNPQSYRDKIRSHEISVTSPARSVRMAIDGPLVLLEAAQSRFALPHPLWGLKPWGGVFHEATDRRVERFTESVSFDRRLYKHDIEGSLAHAKMLVKAGLLSTAECQQIEQTLNSIRQEIEQDQFEYSHALEDIHMHIEHALVERLGDVGRKLHTARSRNDQVSTDLRLWVRDSIDQLDAALEILQKAFVSRAEADADVILPGYTHLRRAQPVLAAHYWLAYCEKLDRDRGRLADCRRRANVSPLGAAACAGTSLPIDRDETARLLGFEGVAANSLDVSSDRDFAVEFVFDLVMIAEHLSGWAEDWIIWSTVEFDFIKLPEAFCTGSSIMPQKINPDVLELIRGKTARVVGDLQALLVLVKGLPLAYNRDLQEDKPRVFDAFDTVLSCVELAAPIVADTKLKRESIEARLEQGFLDATTMMEHMISQGVPQRSAHGLVGQLVRLALDRGVTLADLSVEDFQSVDQRLDKSVYEVLGAKQAVSAFVSYGSTSPKQVATQLAAWKTRLEIS
;
A
#
# COMPACT_ATOMS: atom_id res chain seq x y z
N MET A 1 -19.01 15.60 -45.98
CA MET A 1 -20.39 15.86 -46.49
C MET A 1 -21.08 16.95 -45.67
N GLY A 2 -21.40 18.10 -46.28
CA GLY A 2 -22.05 19.21 -45.59
C GLY A 2 -23.50 18.96 -45.18
N MET A 3 -23.92 19.59 -44.08
CA MET A 3 -25.31 19.55 -43.60
C MET A 3 -26.20 20.50 -44.40
N LYS A 4 -26.51 20.13 -45.65
CA LYS A 4 -27.65 20.73 -46.37
C LYS A 4 -28.92 20.18 -45.71
N LEU A 5 -29.85 21.06 -45.32
CA LEU A 5 -31.11 20.73 -44.65
C LEU A 5 -32.26 20.51 -45.65
N ASP A 6 -31.98 20.57 -46.95
CA ASP A 6 -32.98 20.45 -48.00
C ASP A 6 -33.44 18.99 -48.18
N LYS A 7 -34.69 18.83 -48.65
CA LYS A 7 -35.35 17.53 -48.93
C LYS A 7 -34.55 16.58 -49.85
N ASN A 8 -33.50 17.05 -50.53
CA ASN A 8 -32.65 16.27 -51.44
C ASN A 8 -31.21 16.05 -50.91
N SER A 9 -30.96 16.25 -49.61
CA SER A 9 -29.64 16.04 -49.01
C SER A 9 -29.38 14.57 -48.64
N SER A 10 -28.10 14.16 -48.55
CA SER A 10 -27.70 12.81 -48.12
C SER A 10 -28.41 12.39 -46.83
N PRO A 11 -28.90 11.13 -46.72
CA PRO A 11 -29.55 10.62 -45.50
C PRO A 11 -28.56 10.53 -44.33
N LEU A 12 -27.26 10.47 -44.61
CA LEU A 12 -26.21 10.47 -43.60
C LEU A 12 -25.59 11.87 -43.46
N PHE A 13 -25.38 12.29 -42.22
CA PHE A 13 -24.52 13.40 -41.85
C PHE A 13 -23.27 12.84 -41.17
N VAL A 14 -22.10 13.06 -41.79
CA VAL A 14 -20.82 12.54 -41.29
C VAL A 14 -19.90 13.70 -41.01
N VAL A 15 -19.38 13.76 -39.79
CA VAL A 15 -18.31 14.67 -39.37
C VAL A 15 -17.07 13.82 -39.16
N THR A 16 -15.92 14.29 -39.63
CA THR A 16 -14.66 13.56 -39.52
C THR A 16 -13.55 14.54 -39.15
N ALA A 17 -12.71 14.13 -38.21
CA ALA A 17 -11.47 14.81 -37.88
C ALA A 17 -10.32 13.88 -38.27
N SER A 18 -9.46 14.33 -39.19
CA SER A 18 -8.18 13.69 -39.51
C SER A 18 -7.07 14.44 -38.77
N ILE A 19 -6.30 13.71 -37.98
CA ILE A 19 -5.41 14.22 -36.95
C ILE A 19 -4.00 13.75 -37.23
N PHE A 20 -3.08 14.70 -37.36
CA PHE A 20 -1.64 14.44 -37.34
C PHE A 20 -1.10 14.92 -36.00
N PHE A 21 -0.38 14.04 -35.31
CA PHE A 21 0.33 14.38 -34.07
C PHE A 21 1.72 14.96 -34.34
N ASP A 22 2.19 14.89 -35.58
CA ASP A 22 3.43 15.48 -36.07
C ASP A 22 3.15 16.45 -37.24
N ARG A 23 3.69 17.67 -37.14
CA ARG A 23 3.55 18.72 -38.16
C ARG A 23 4.36 18.42 -39.41
N GLU A 24 5.51 17.77 -39.28
CA GLU A 24 6.34 17.38 -40.42
C GLU A 24 5.61 16.33 -41.25
N GLU A 25 5.03 15.33 -40.59
CA GLU A 25 4.20 14.31 -41.25
C GLU A 25 2.99 14.90 -41.98
N ALA A 26 2.30 15.86 -41.35
CA ALA A 26 1.21 16.59 -41.99
C ALA A 26 1.67 17.33 -43.25
N SER A 27 2.87 17.93 -43.23
CA SER A 27 3.46 18.61 -44.38
C SER A 27 3.84 17.64 -45.49
N ARG A 28 4.42 16.48 -45.16
CA ARG A 28 4.75 15.44 -46.16
C ARG A 28 3.48 14.90 -46.84
N CYS A 29 2.44 14.63 -46.06
CA CYS A 29 1.15 14.20 -46.60
C CYS A 29 0.52 15.30 -47.50
N TYR A 30 0.62 16.56 -47.08
CA TYR A 30 0.15 17.70 -47.87
C TYR A 30 0.80 17.74 -49.27
N SER A 31 2.13 17.60 -49.34
CA SER A 31 2.89 17.60 -50.60
C SER A 31 2.61 16.35 -51.44
N ALA A 32 2.46 15.18 -50.81
CA ALA A 32 2.13 13.95 -51.53
C ALA A 32 0.77 14.00 -52.24
N ILE A 33 -0.23 14.63 -51.60
CA ILE A 33 -1.53 14.88 -52.23
C ILE A 33 -1.39 15.83 -53.44
N GLU A 34 -0.50 16.82 -53.35
CA GLU A 34 -0.19 17.73 -54.47
C GLU A 34 0.43 17.00 -55.65
N SER A 35 1.49 16.23 -55.41
CA SER A 35 2.16 15.42 -56.43
C SER A 35 1.22 14.42 -57.08
N LEU A 36 0.33 13.78 -56.30
CA LEU A 36 -0.66 12.85 -56.85
C LEU A 36 -1.67 13.55 -57.78
N ARG A 37 -2.05 14.80 -57.48
CA ARG A 37 -2.92 15.58 -58.38
C ARG A 37 -2.24 15.87 -59.70
N GLU A 38 -0.96 16.24 -59.66
CA GLU A 38 -0.17 16.49 -60.87
C GLU A 38 -0.01 15.22 -61.70
N GLU A 39 0.33 14.09 -61.07
CA GLU A 39 0.46 12.78 -61.72
C GLU A 39 -0.84 12.36 -62.43
N LEU A 40 -1.99 12.56 -61.79
CA LEU A 40 -3.29 12.18 -62.32
C LEU A 40 -3.95 13.25 -63.21
N GLY A 41 -3.28 14.38 -63.47
CA GLY A 41 -3.80 15.47 -64.30
C GLY A 41 -5.06 16.16 -63.73
N ILE A 42 -5.23 16.16 -62.40
CA ILE A 42 -6.43 16.69 -61.73
C ILE A 42 -6.27 18.20 -61.47
N LYS A 43 -6.99 19.01 -62.25
CA LYS A 43 -6.85 20.48 -62.24
C LYS A 43 -7.34 21.17 -60.97
N THR A 44 -8.34 20.63 -60.27
CA THR A 44 -9.02 21.35 -59.17
C THR A 44 -8.74 20.76 -57.79
N GLU A 45 -9.33 19.62 -57.45
CA GLU A 45 -9.21 18.98 -56.14
C GLU A 45 -9.62 17.51 -56.23
N PHE A 46 -9.17 16.70 -55.28
CA PHE A 46 -9.83 15.44 -54.98
C PHE A 46 -11.09 15.69 -54.14
N HIS A 47 -12.23 15.22 -54.62
CA HIS A 47 -13.50 15.27 -53.88
C HIS A 47 -14.24 13.93 -54.04
N PHE A 48 -14.63 13.33 -52.93
CA PHE A 48 -14.93 11.90 -52.87
C PHE A 48 -16.10 11.55 -53.77
N THR A 49 -17.11 12.42 -53.88
CA THR A 49 -18.28 12.16 -54.72
C THR A 49 -18.04 12.36 -56.22
N SER A 50 -17.08 13.20 -56.64
CA SER A 50 -16.87 13.58 -58.04
C SER A 50 -15.65 12.92 -58.68
N CYS A 51 -14.69 12.43 -57.89
CA CYS A 51 -13.54 11.70 -58.42
C CYS A 51 -13.95 10.34 -59.02
N GLN A 52 -13.19 9.90 -60.03
CA GLN A 52 -13.30 8.54 -60.56
C GLN A 52 -12.89 7.51 -59.50
N ASP A 53 -13.38 6.29 -59.65
CA ASP A 53 -13.13 5.19 -58.71
C ASP A 53 -11.63 4.86 -58.55
N SER A 54 -10.93 4.77 -59.68
CA SER A 54 -9.47 4.58 -59.74
C SER A 54 -8.71 5.67 -58.99
N HIS A 55 -9.17 6.92 -59.07
CA HIS A 55 -8.55 8.05 -58.37
C HIS A 55 -8.78 8.00 -56.86
N ARG A 56 -9.96 7.53 -56.40
CA ARG A 56 -10.20 7.32 -54.95
C ARG A 56 -9.26 6.26 -54.39
N HIS A 57 -9.13 5.13 -55.08
CA HIS A 57 -8.26 4.06 -54.62
C HIS A 57 -6.79 4.51 -54.57
N ARG A 58 -6.29 5.15 -55.63
CA ARG A 58 -4.94 5.72 -55.63
C ARG A 58 -4.74 6.73 -54.50
N PHE A 59 -5.69 7.63 -54.28
CA PHE A 59 -5.60 8.60 -53.19
C PHE A 59 -5.52 7.91 -51.82
N LEU A 60 -6.42 6.96 -51.54
CA LEU A 60 -6.45 6.24 -50.27
C LEU A 60 -5.16 5.43 -50.05
N ASP A 61 -4.62 4.81 -51.10
CA ASP A 61 -3.34 4.11 -51.04
C ASP A 61 -2.18 5.06 -50.75
N THR A 62 -2.17 6.24 -51.37
CA THR A 62 -1.15 7.28 -51.13
C THR A 62 -1.20 7.79 -49.69
N ILE A 63 -2.38 8.05 -49.12
CA ILE A 63 -2.46 8.57 -47.75
C ILE A 63 -2.20 7.50 -46.68
N ASN A 64 -2.42 6.22 -47.00
CA ASN A 64 -2.28 5.11 -46.06
C ASN A 64 -0.83 4.93 -45.58
N SER A 65 0.16 5.43 -46.32
CA SER A 65 1.57 5.42 -45.92
C SER A 65 1.94 6.51 -44.90
N PHE A 66 1.03 7.43 -44.58
CA PHE A 66 1.27 8.50 -43.61
C PHE A 66 0.68 8.20 -42.24
N SER A 67 1.37 8.65 -41.20
CA SER A 67 0.99 8.49 -39.80
C SER A 67 -0.03 9.55 -39.37
N PHE A 68 -1.28 9.34 -39.74
CA PHE A 68 -2.42 10.10 -39.22
C PHE A 68 -3.42 9.19 -38.52
N GLN A 69 -4.29 9.78 -37.72
CA GLN A 69 -5.45 9.07 -37.17
C GLN A 69 -6.72 9.81 -37.55
N TYR A 70 -7.86 9.13 -37.59
CA TYR A 70 -9.14 9.80 -37.77
C TYR A 70 -10.21 9.30 -36.81
N LEU A 71 -11.15 10.19 -36.55
CA LEU A 71 -12.36 9.89 -35.81
C LEU A 71 -13.57 10.47 -36.56
N SER A 72 -14.63 9.69 -36.68
CA SER A 72 -15.83 10.07 -37.41
C SER A 72 -17.09 9.86 -36.58
N VAL A 73 -18.01 10.83 -36.63
CA VAL A 73 -19.37 10.68 -36.09
C VAL A 73 -20.34 10.63 -37.26
N VAL A 74 -21.19 9.59 -37.28
CA VAL A 74 -22.17 9.34 -38.35
C VAL A 74 -23.57 9.43 -37.77
N PHE A 75 -24.38 10.32 -38.34
CA PHE A 75 -25.81 10.46 -38.03
C PHE A 75 -26.66 10.02 -39.21
N ASP A 76 -27.60 9.11 -38.96
CA ASP A 76 -28.67 8.82 -39.92
C ASP A 76 -29.84 9.78 -39.68
N LYS A 77 -29.99 10.75 -40.59
CA LYS A 77 -31.06 11.76 -40.52
C LYS A 77 -32.45 11.14 -40.59
N ARG A 78 -32.60 9.97 -41.22
CA ARG A 78 -33.89 9.28 -41.34
C ARG A 78 -34.38 8.82 -39.97
N LYS A 79 -33.46 8.26 -39.17
CA LYS A 79 -33.74 7.83 -37.79
C LYS A 79 -34.08 9.03 -36.90
N LEU A 80 -33.35 10.13 -37.06
CA LEU A 80 -33.59 11.36 -36.29
C LEU A 80 -34.96 11.99 -36.61
N GLN A 81 -35.36 12.01 -37.89
CA GLN A 81 -36.64 12.58 -38.33
C GLN A 81 -37.84 11.69 -37.96
N ALA A 82 -37.68 10.37 -37.99
CA ALA A 82 -38.73 9.42 -37.59
C ALA A 82 -39.12 9.56 -36.10
N GLN A 83 -38.22 10.07 -35.26
CA GLN A 83 -38.43 10.29 -33.83
C GLN A 83 -38.90 11.73 -33.50
N GLY A 84 -39.31 12.52 -34.50
CA GLY A 84 -39.79 13.89 -34.28
C GLY A 84 -38.69 14.91 -33.96
N GLY A 85 -37.41 14.51 -34.04
CA GLY A 85 -36.27 15.36 -33.72
C GLY A 85 -36.09 16.50 -34.74
N LYS A 86 -35.99 17.74 -34.26
CA LYS A 86 -35.52 18.88 -35.05
C LYS A 86 -34.03 19.10 -34.81
N LEU A 87 -33.23 19.18 -35.88
CA LEU A 87 -31.83 19.59 -35.80
C LEU A 87 -31.74 21.06 -35.35
N ASN A 88 -31.49 21.27 -34.06
CA ASN A 88 -31.25 22.59 -33.48
C ASN A 88 -29.73 22.85 -33.31
N LYS A 89 -29.34 24.10 -33.06
CA LYS A 89 -27.91 24.49 -32.92
C LYS A 89 -27.12 23.65 -31.89
N PRO A 90 -27.66 23.30 -30.70
CA PRO A 90 -26.98 22.43 -29.73
C PRO A 90 -26.62 21.04 -30.27
N LEU A 91 -27.52 20.40 -31.02
CA LEU A 91 -27.28 19.07 -31.62
C LEU A 91 -26.13 19.07 -32.64
N LEU A 92 -25.77 20.23 -33.19
CA LEU A 92 -24.66 20.39 -34.14
C LEU A 92 -23.31 20.62 -33.46
N GLN A 93 -23.30 21.10 -32.22
CA GLN A 93 -22.07 21.32 -31.45
C GLN A 93 -21.52 19.99 -30.93
N TYR A 94 -22.42 19.12 -30.47
CA TYR A 94 -22.07 17.88 -29.78
C TYR A 94 -21.08 16.99 -30.55
N PRO A 95 -21.26 16.69 -31.85
CA PRO A 95 -20.38 15.77 -32.56
C PRO A 95 -18.97 16.33 -32.68
N VAL A 96 -18.84 17.61 -33.03
CA VAL A 96 -17.53 18.23 -33.24
C VAL A 96 -16.81 18.40 -31.91
N TYR A 97 -17.52 18.84 -30.86
CA TYR A 97 -16.94 18.95 -29.53
C TYR A 97 -16.47 17.60 -28.99
N SER A 98 -17.28 16.55 -29.19
CA SER A 98 -16.94 15.19 -28.77
C SER A 98 -15.71 14.66 -29.50
N LEU A 99 -15.60 14.91 -30.81
CA LEU A 99 -14.42 14.53 -31.60
C LEU A 99 -13.13 15.12 -31.00
N PHE A 100 -13.12 16.43 -30.74
CA PHE A 100 -11.92 17.09 -30.19
C PHE A 100 -11.66 16.76 -28.73
N SER A 101 -12.71 16.53 -27.93
CA SER A 101 -12.56 16.15 -26.51
C SER A 101 -11.92 14.77 -26.33
N LEU A 102 -12.15 13.85 -27.27
CA LEU A 102 -11.59 12.50 -27.24
C LEU A 102 -10.09 12.43 -27.54
N VAL A 103 -9.52 13.50 -28.10
CA VAL A 103 -8.10 13.57 -28.48
C VAL A 103 -7.38 14.77 -27.85
N ALA A 104 -8.04 15.48 -26.94
CA ALA A 104 -7.54 16.74 -26.38
C ALA A 104 -6.26 16.55 -25.54
N ASP A 105 -6.16 15.43 -24.83
CA ASP A 105 -4.99 15.01 -24.06
C ASP A 105 -3.77 14.70 -24.94
N ARG A 106 -4.00 14.32 -26.19
CA ARG A 106 -2.95 14.00 -27.17
C ARG A 106 -2.58 15.17 -28.07
N LEU A 107 -3.26 16.31 -27.94
CA LEU A 107 -3.05 17.49 -28.75
C LEU A 107 -2.42 18.60 -27.92
N GLU A 108 -1.39 19.22 -28.49
CA GLU A 108 -0.76 20.40 -27.94
C GLU A 108 -0.54 21.43 -29.06
N ASN A 109 -0.97 22.67 -28.82
CA ASN A 109 -0.83 23.79 -29.75
C ASN A 109 -1.32 23.46 -31.20
N ALA A 110 -2.41 22.72 -31.32
CA ALA A 110 -2.92 22.24 -32.59
C ALA A 110 -3.47 23.37 -33.47
N THR A 111 -3.29 23.26 -34.79
CA THR A 111 -3.98 24.09 -35.78
C THR A 111 -5.12 23.29 -36.40
N VAL A 112 -6.36 23.70 -36.13
CA VAL A 112 -7.55 23.09 -36.70
C VAL A 112 -7.92 23.80 -38.00
N VAL A 113 -7.97 23.06 -39.10
CA VAL A 113 -8.40 23.56 -40.42
C VAL A 113 -9.79 22.99 -40.73
N ILE A 114 -10.75 23.87 -40.98
CA ILE A 114 -12.16 23.52 -41.20
C ILE A 114 -12.55 23.88 -42.63
N ASP A 115 -13.26 22.98 -43.30
CA ASP A 115 -13.77 23.24 -44.65
C ASP A 115 -14.86 24.33 -44.66
N LYS A 116 -14.64 25.34 -45.50
CA LYS A 116 -15.48 26.53 -45.69
C LYS A 116 -16.75 26.25 -46.50
N THR A 117 -16.90 25.08 -47.12
CA THR A 117 -18.09 24.70 -47.93
C THR A 117 -19.34 24.37 -47.11
N GLY A 118 -19.22 24.23 -45.78
CA GLY A 118 -20.35 23.98 -44.86
C GLY A 118 -21.33 25.16 -44.67
N SER A 119 -22.48 24.91 -44.04
CA SER A 119 -23.50 25.94 -43.79
C SER A 119 -22.92 27.13 -42.99
N SER A 120 -23.40 28.35 -43.25
CA SER A 120 -22.92 29.55 -42.56
C SER A 120 -23.13 29.49 -41.04
N ALA A 121 -24.21 28.83 -40.60
CA ALA A 121 -24.50 28.57 -39.20
C ALA A 121 -23.48 27.62 -38.54
N PHE A 122 -23.10 26.54 -39.22
CA PHE A 122 -22.10 25.58 -38.74
C PHE A 122 -20.69 26.21 -38.66
N ARG A 123 -20.34 27.05 -39.64
CA ARG A 123 -19.05 27.77 -39.65
C ARG A 123 -18.91 28.78 -38.51
N LYS A 124 -19.95 29.57 -38.22
CA LYS A 124 -19.95 30.52 -37.09
C LYS A 124 -19.85 29.82 -35.73
N LEU A 125 -20.44 28.63 -35.61
CA LEU A 125 -20.44 27.81 -34.41
C LEU A 125 -19.03 27.30 -34.06
N LEU A 126 -18.25 26.89 -35.07
CA LEU A 126 -16.93 26.29 -34.87
C LEU A 126 -15.81 27.31 -34.67
N SER A 127 -15.91 28.49 -35.30
CA SER A 127 -14.82 29.47 -35.27
C SER A 127 -14.75 30.29 -33.98
N LYS A 128 -15.86 30.44 -33.24
CA LYS A 128 -15.92 31.29 -32.04
C LYS A 128 -15.69 30.52 -30.74
N ASP A 129 -16.24 29.32 -30.62
CA ASP A 129 -16.39 28.65 -29.33
C ASP A 129 -15.47 27.42 -29.16
N LEU A 130 -15.09 26.71 -30.24
CA LEU A 130 -14.33 25.46 -30.15
C LEU A 130 -12.99 25.60 -29.42
N ARG A 131 -12.19 26.61 -29.77
CA ARG A 131 -10.89 26.86 -29.11
C ARG A 131 -11.07 27.18 -27.63
N ARG A 132 -12.04 28.02 -27.29
CA ARG A 132 -12.33 28.42 -25.90
C ARG A 132 -12.79 27.22 -25.09
N ASP A 133 -13.75 26.46 -25.61
CA ASP A 133 -14.45 25.41 -24.86
C ASP A 133 -13.61 24.13 -24.71
N ILE A 134 -12.64 23.89 -25.61
CA ILE A 134 -11.67 22.80 -25.47
C ILE A 134 -10.55 23.25 -24.52
N ASN A 135 -9.95 24.43 -24.71
CA ASN A 135 -8.84 24.87 -23.87
C ASN A 135 -9.28 25.17 -22.42
N SER A 136 -10.52 25.57 -22.16
CA SER A 136 -11.00 25.84 -20.79
C SER A 136 -11.15 24.58 -19.93
N LYS A 137 -11.10 23.39 -20.52
CA LYS A 137 -11.24 22.10 -19.84
C LYS A 137 -9.95 21.29 -19.78
N ASN A 138 -8.83 21.89 -20.17
CA ASN A 138 -7.52 21.24 -20.18
C ASN A 138 -6.50 22.20 -19.57
N ASP A 139 -5.52 21.66 -18.85
CA ASP A 139 -4.51 22.45 -18.14
C ASP A 139 -3.43 23.04 -19.07
N HIS A 140 -3.47 22.69 -20.36
CA HIS A 140 -2.57 23.16 -21.41
C HIS A 140 -3.33 23.68 -22.65
N THR A 141 -2.64 24.40 -23.53
CA THR A 141 -3.26 24.88 -24.79
C THR A 141 -3.36 23.74 -25.80
N VAL A 142 -4.55 23.14 -25.90
CA VAL A 142 -4.85 22.07 -26.86
C VAL A 142 -4.95 22.61 -28.29
N ILE A 143 -5.76 23.67 -28.49
CA ILE A 143 -5.97 24.30 -29.79
C ILE A 143 -5.36 25.70 -29.79
N GLN A 144 -4.33 25.89 -30.61
CA GLN A 144 -3.68 27.19 -30.80
C GLN A 144 -4.45 28.07 -31.79
N LYS A 145 -4.90 27.49 -32.91
CA LYS A 145 -5.50 28.25 -34.02
C LYS A 145 -6.59 27.46 -34.72
N VAL A 146 -7.68 28.13 -35.07
CA VAL A 146 -8.72 27.59 -35.96
C VAL A 146 -8.74 28.41 -37.25
N LYS A 147 -8.62 27.75 -38.40
CA LYS A 147 -8.66 28.37 -39.74
C LYS A 147 -9.82 27.79 -40.53
N SER A 148 -10.51 28.62 -41.32
CA SER A 148 -11.51 28.16 -42.28
C SER A 148 -10.97 28.34 -43.70
N MET A 149 -10.81 27.24 -44.44
CA MET A 149 -10.21 27.20 -45.79
C MET A 149 -11.10 26.38 -46.72
N THR A 150 -10.90 26.47 -48.04
CA THR A 150 -11.61 25.61 -49.00
C THR A 150 -10.73 24.42 -49.35
N SER A 151 -11.31 23.26 -49.67
CA SER A 151 -10.57 22.09 -50.17
C SER A 151 -9.76 22.36 -51.44
N HIS A 152 -10.18 23.35 -52.24
CA HIS A 152 -9.42 23.87 -53.39
C HIS A 152 -8.11 24.58 -53.01
N SER A 153 -7.99 25.06 -51.77
CA SER A 153 -6.86 25.86 -51.27
C SER A 153 -6.05 25.18 -50.17
N HIS A 154 -6.38 23.92 -49.81
CA HIS A 154 -5.67 23.19 -48.76
C HIS A 154 -5.77 21.67 -48.92
N ASN A 155 -4.65 21.00 -49.23
CA ASN A 155 -4.65 19.56 -49.56
C ASN A 155 -5.11 18.66 -48.40
N LEU A 156 -4.81 18.99 -47.13
CA LEU A 156 -5.30 18.19 -45.99
C LEU A 156 -6.84 18.24 -45.80
N LEU A 157 -7.54 19.22 -46.40
CA LEU A 157 -9.01 19.17 -46.43
C LEU A 157 -9.52 18.14 -47.45
N GLN A 158 -8.76 17.86 -48.50
CA GLN A 158 -9.07 16.79 -49.46
C GLN A 158 -8.88 15.42 -48.82
N LEU A 159 -7.85 15.25 -47.97
CA LEU A 159 -7.70 14.08 -47.10
C LEU A 159 -8.95 13.88 -46.23
N ALA A 160 -9.36 14.92 -45.50
CA ALA A 160 -10.54 14.84 -44.64
C ALA A 160 -11.82 14.52 -45.41
N ASP A 161 -11.97 15.03 -46.65
CA ASP A 161 -13.11 14.67 -47.52
C ASP A 161 -13.06 13.21 -47.98
N MET A 162 -11.89 12.68 -48.35
CA MET A 162 -11.73 11.26 -48.73
C MET A 162 -12.03 10.32 -47.58
N VAL A 163 -11.54 10.61 -46.38
CA VAL A 163 -11.83 9.83 -45.16
C VAL A 163 -13.32 9.92 -44.84
N CYS A 164 -13.89 11.14 -44.81
CA CYS A 164 -15.30 11.38 -44.54
C CYS A 164 -16.21 10.63 -45.55
N GLY A 165 -15.84 10.65 -46.83
CA GLY A 165 -16.55 9.97 -47.90
C GLY A 165 -16.45 8.45 -47.81
N SER A 166 -15.28 7.92 -47.47
CA SER A 166 -15.04 6.48 -47.26
C SER A 166 -15.87 5.95 -46.10
N VAL A 167 -15.89 6.68 -44.98
CA VAL A 167 -16.76 6.37 -43.84
C VAL A 167 -18.22 6.47 -44.24
N ALA A 168 -18.65 7.57 -44.86
CA ALA A 168 -20.06 7.73 -45.29
C ALA A 168 -20.52 6.64 -46.27
N ARG A 169 -19.63 6.15 -47.15
CA ARG A 169 -19.90 5.06 -48.09
C ARG A 169 -20.08 3.72 -47.38
N SER A 170 -19.39 3.48 -46.26
CA SER A 170 -19.51 2.24 -45.48
C SER A 170 -20.86 2.01 -44.81
N TYR A 171 -21.67 3.07 -44.64
CA TYR A 171 -23.01 3.02 -44.03
C TYR A 171 -24.13 3.07 -45.08
N ARG A 172 -23.81 2.85 -46.35
CA ARG A 172 -24.74 2.91 -47.46
C ARG A 172 -24.95 1.52 -48.05
N ASP A 173 -26.13 0.95 -47.80
CA ASP A 173 -26.50 -0.38 -48.30
C ASP A 173 -26.94 -0.34 -49.78
N ASP A 174 -27.12 0.84 -50.38
CA ASP A 174 -27.57 1.05 -51.76
C ASP A 174 -26.46 0.88 -52.81
N ARG A 175 -25.27 0.42 -52.41
CA ARG A 175 -24.08 0.38 -53.27
C ARG A 175 -23.26 -0.89 -53.08
N PRO A 176 -22.71 -1.48 -54.15
CA PRO A 176 -21.85 -2.65 -54.04
C PRO A 176 -20.55 -2.32 -53.30
N ASN A 177 -20.11 -3.27 -52.47
CA ASN A 177 -18.89 -3.26 -51.68
C ASN A 177 -18.68 -1.97 -50.83
N PRO A 178 -19.61 -1.64 -49.92
CA PRO A 178 -19.61 -0.35 -49.22
C PRO A 178 -18.39 -0.13 -48.32
N GLN A 179 -17.74 -1.20 -47.86
CA GLN A 179 -16.58 -1.14 -46.96
C GLN A 179 -15.23 -0.92 -47.68
N SER A 180 -15.16 -1.12 -49.01
CA SER A 180 -13.90 -1.23 -49.75
C SER A 180 -12.94 -0.04 -49.58
N TYR A 181 -13.46 1.17 -49.41
CA TYR A 181 -12.65 2.37 -49.16
C TYR A 181 -12.30 2.56 -47.69
N ARG A 182 -13.21 2.22 -46.76
CA ARG A 182 -12.97 2.36 -45.32
C ARG A 182 -11.94 1.33 -44.85
N ASP A 183 -11.95 0.12 -45.40
CA ASP A 183 -10.96 -0.90 -45.08
C ASP A 183 -9.52 -0.44 -45.38
N LYS A 184 -9.32 0.37 -46.43
CA LYS A 184 -8.00 0.95 -46.77
C LYS A 184 -7.47 1.97 -45.76
N ILE A 185 -8.33 2.52 -44.91
CA ILE A 185 -7.96 3.51 -43.90
C ILE A 185 -8.26 3.01 -42.49
N ARG A 186 -8.73 1.78 -42.33
CA ARG A 186 -9.23 1.25 -41.06
C ARG A 186 -8.17 1.22 -39.97
N SER A 187 -6.91 1.02 -40.35
CA SER A 187 -5.74 1.11 -39.46
C SER A 187 -5.54 2.49 -38.84
N HIS A 188 -6.04 3.54 -39.50
CA HIS A 188 -5.94 4.93 -39.06
C HIS A 188 -7.16 5.34 -38.22
N GLU A 189 -8.20 4.50 -38.13
CA GLU A 189 -9.38 4.79 -37.32
C GLU A 189 -9.06 4.69 -35.82
N ILE A 190 -9.34 5.75 -35.06
CA ILE A 190 -9.23 5.70 -33.61
C ILE A 190 -10.31 4.74 -33.10
N SER A 191 -9.88 3.55 -32.64
CA SER A 191 -10.75 2.60 -31.98
C SER A 191 -11.23 3.21 -30.68
N VAL A 192 -12.46 3.72 -30.65
CA VAL A 192 -13.12 4.16 -29.42
C VAL A 192 -13.57 2.92 -28.66
N THR A 193 -12.63 2.29 -27.96
CA THR A 193 -12.91 1.22 -26.99
C THR A 193 -12.92 1.83 -25.59
N SER A 194 -13.97 2.60 -25.26
CA SER A 194 -14.27 3.00 -23.87
C SER A 194 -15.62 3.72 -23.72
N PRO A 195 -16.30 3.64 -22.54
CA PRO A 195 -17.55 4.33 -22.27
C PRO A 195 -17.29 5.84 -22.21
N ALA A 196 -18.00 6.59 -23.05
CA ALA A 196 -17.72 8.00 -23.28
C ALA A 196 -17.93 8.87 -22.03
N ARG A 197 -16.94 9.73 -21.73
CA ARG A 197 -17.08 10.95 -20.93
C ARG A 197 -18.35 11.70 -21.38
N SER A 198 -19.34 11.78 -20.49
CA SER A 198 -20.50 12.64 -20.69
C SER A 198 -20.04 14.12 -20.67
N VAL A 199 -20.04 14.77 -21.83
CA VAL A 199 -20.05 16.24 -21.89
C VAL A 199 -21.45 16.67 -21.45
N ARG A 200 -21.63 16.98 -20.16
CA ARG A 200 -22.86 17.59 -19.63
C ARG A 200 -22.94 19.05 -20.11
N MET A 201 -23.93 19.36 -20.94
CA MET A 201 -24.53 20.71 -21.01
C MET A 201 -25.99 20.55 -20.65
N ALA A 202 -26.41 21.23 -19.58
CA ALA A 202 -27.80 21.30 -19.17
C ALA A 202 -28.63 21.97 -20.28
N ILE A 203 -29.58 21.24 -20.84
CA ILE A 203 -30.70 21.81 -21.60
C ILE A 203 -31.94 21.10 -21.06
N ASP A 204 -32.78 21.85 -20.35
CA ASP A 204 -33.98 21.38 -19.67
C ASP A 204 -34.96 20.68 -20.64
N GLY A 205 -35.35 19.43 -20.36
CA GLY A 205 -36.47 18.72 -21.01
C GLY A 205 -36.16 17.30 -21.54
N PRO A 206 -37.17 16.39 -21.66
CA PRO A 206 -36.96 14.93 -21.56
C PRO A 206 -36.57 14.19 -22.86
N LEU A 207 -35.67 13.20 -22.67
CA LEU A 207 -35.38 11.91 -23.35
C LEU A 207 -35.17 11.79 -24.89
N VAL A 208 -34.20 10.93 -25.28
CA VAL A 208 -34.43 9.66 -26.04
C VAL A 208 -33.15 8.79 -26.14
N LEU A 209 -33.34 7.48 -25.92
CA LEU A 209 -32.45 6.32 -26.06
C LEU A 209 -32.04 6.02 -27.52
N LEU A 210 -30.92 5.29 -27.70
CA LEU A 210 -30.62 4.55 -28.94
C LEU A 210 -30.33 3.08 -28.62
N GLU A 211 -31.36 2.24 -28.78
CA GLU A 211 -31.25 0.78 -28.94
C GLU A 211 -30.75 0.42 -30.35
N ALA A 212 -29.91 -0.62 -30.44
CA ALA A 212 -29.62 -1.32 -31.68
C ALA A 212 -30.10 -2.78 -31.55
N ALA A 213 -31.16 -3.12 -32.30
CA ALA A 213 -31.65 -4.50 -32.41
C ALA A 213 -31.08 -5.21 -33.64
N GLN A 214 -30.32 -6.28 -33.35
CA GLN A 214 -30.32 -7.62 -33.96
C GLN A 214 -30.27 -7.78 -35.49
N SER A 215 -29.20 -8.42 -35.99
CA SER A 215 -29.24 -9.87 -36.30
C SER A 215 -27.92 -10.41 -36.88
N ARG A 216 -27.45 -11.53 -36.29
CA ARG A 216 -26.74 -12.69 -36.87
C ARG A 216 -25.53 -12.42 -37.78
N PHE A 217 -24.32 -12.59 -37.23
CA PHE A 217 -23.28 -13.52 -37.70
C PHE A 217 -22.32 -13.76 -36.52
N ALA A 218 -21.78 -14.97 -36.42
CA ALA A 218 -21.12 -15.51 -35.22
C ALA A 218 -19.76 -14.87 -34.86
N LEU A 219 -19.39 -15.06 -33.58
CA LEU A 219 -18.08 -14.86 -32.88
C LEU A 219 -17.80 -13.46 -32.28
N PRO A 220 -16.88 -13.36 -31.30
CA PRO A 220 -16.94 -13.76 -29.89
C PRO A 220 -17.21 -12.54 -28.98
N HIS A 221 -17.92 -12.73 -27.87
CA HIS A 221 -18.08 -11.68 -26.85
C HIS A 221 -16.87 -11.68 -25.93
N PRO A 222 -16.36 -10.49 -25.57
CA PRO A 222 -15.74 -10.42 -24.27
C PRO A 222 -16.13 -9.17 -23.48
N LEU A 223 -16.49 -9.44 -22.24
CA LEU A 223 -16.62 -8.50 -21.14
C LEU A 223 -15.21 -8.03 -20.74
N TRP A 224 -14.64 -7.06 -21.46
CA TRP A 224 -13.40 -6.40 -21.06
C TRP A 224 -13.67 -4.92 -20.74
N GLY A 225 -13.39 -4.53 -19.50
CA GLY A 225 -13.42 -3.13 -19.02
C GLY A 225 -14.44 -2.80 -17.93
N LEU A 226 -15.31 -3.74 -17.52
CA LEU A 226 -16.19 -3.53 -16.37
C LEU A 226 -15.48 -4.00 -15.10
N LYS A 227 -15.41 -3.13 -14.07
CA LYS A 227 -15.05 -3.54 -12.71
C LYS A 227 -15.92 -4.75 -12.31
N PRO A 228 -15.51 -5.64 -11.39
CA PRO A 228 -16.27 -6.84 -11.04
C PRO A 228 -17.74 -6.59 -10.64
N TRP A 229 -18.07 -5.38 -10.18
CA TRP A 229 -19.42 -4.90 -9.85
C TRP A 229 -20.05 -3.97 -10.90
N GLY A 230 -19.38 -3.70 -12.02
CA GLY A 230 -19.79 -2.73 -13.04
C GLY A 230 -21.07 -3.11 -13.81
N GLY A 231 -21.48 -4.37 -13.77
CA GLY A 231 -22.63 -4.88 -14.54
C GLY A 231 -23.98 -4.25 -14.22
N VAL A 232 -24.11 -3.57 -13.08
CA VAL A 232 -25.35 -2.90 -12.64
C VAL A 232 -25.34 -1.38 -12.81
N PHE A 233 -24.22 -0.77 -13.21
CA PHE A 233 -24.06 0.68 -13.28
C PHE A 233 -24.10 1.19 -14.72
N HIS A 234 -24.87 2.25 -14.95
CA HIS A 234 -24.99 2.90 -16.26
C HIS A 234 -24.01 4.07 -16.47
N GLU A 235 -23.36 4.54 -15.40
CA GLU A 235 -22.37 5.61 -15.41
C GLU A 235 -21.00 5.06 -14.96
N ALA A 236 -19.91 5.64 -15.46
CA ALA A 236 -18.57 5.31 -14.99
C ALA A 236 -18.32 5.87 -13.58
N THR A 237 -17.51 5.19 -12.78
CA THR A 237 -17.08 5.69 -11.47
C THR A 237 -16.34 7.04 -11.63
N ASP A 238 -16.67 8.02 -10.80
CA ASP A 238 -15.96 9.32 -10.79
C ASP A 238 -14.50 9.11 -10.32
N ARG A 239 -13.53 9.72 -11.00
CA ARG A 239 -12.09 9.57 -10.68
C ARG A 239 -11.74 9.93 -9.22
N ARG A 240 -12.48 10.84 -8.58
CA ARG A 240 -12.27 11.17 -7.17
C ARG A 240 -12.68 10.01 -6.27
N VAL A 241 -13.73 9.28 -6.64
CA VAL A 241 -14.11 8.05 -5.95
C VAL A 241 -13.04 7.00 -6.17
N GLU A 242 -12.55 6.82 -7.39
CA GLU A 242 -11.46 5.85 -7.66
C GLU A 242 -10.22 6.11 -6.81
N ARG A 243 -9.78 7.38 -6.71
CA ARG A 243 -8.65 7.75 -5.85
C ARG A 243 -8.94 7.59 -4.35
N PHE A 244 -10.20 7.70 -3.94
CA PHE A 244 -10.60 7.58 -2.54
C PHE A 244 -10.77 6.12 -2.11
N THR A 245 -11.18 5.25 -3.04
CA THR A 245 -11.51 3.85 -2.75
C THR A 245 -10.40 2.87 -3.14
N GLU A 246 -9.36 3.34 -3.86
CA GLU A 246 -8.19 2.52 -4.17
C GLU A 246 -7.46 2.09 -2.90
N SER A 247 -7.00 0.85 -2.90
CA SER A 247 -6.11 0.32 -1.87
C SER A 247 -4.78 -0.18 -2.42
N VAL A 248 -4.57 -0.22 -3.75
CA VAL A 248 -3.30 -0.66 -4.34
C VAL A 248 -2.09 0.11 -3.82
N SER A 249 -2.24 1.38 -3.43
CA SER A 249 -1.17 2.17 -2.84
C SER A 249 -0.56 1.54 -1.56
N PHE A 250 -1.32 0.70 -0.85
CA PHE A 250 -0.87 0.01 0.36
C PHE A 250 -1.06 -1.52 0.32
N ASP A 251 -2.15 -2.04 -0.25
CA ASP A 251 -2.45 -3.48 -0.27
C ASP A 251 -1.63 -4.26 -1.30
N ARG A 252 -0.90 -3.59 -2.21
CA ARG A 252 0.10 -4.25 -3.07
C ARG A 252 1.10 -5.09 -2.27
N ARG A 253 1.29 -4.80 -0.98
CA ARG A 253 2.09 -5.61 -0.04
C ARG A 253 1.57 -7.05 0.13
N LEU A 254 0.30 -7.31 -0.18
CA LEU A 254 -0.35 -8.63 -0.05
C LEU A 254 -0.19 -9.49 -1.31
N TYR A 255 0.52 -9.05 -2.36
CA TYR A 255 0.58 -9.80 -3.63
C TYR A 255 1.08 -11.24 -3.47
N LYS A 256 2.05 -11.49 -2.58
CA LYS A 256 2.58 -12.84 -2.34
C LYS A 256 1.48 -13.76 -1.81
N HIS A 257 0.78 -13.27 -0.79
CA HIS A 257 -0.31 -13.96 -0.12
C HIS A 257 -1.53 -14.18 -1.03
N ASP A 258 -1.89 -13.17 -1.84
CA ASP A 258 -2.96 -13.29 -2.84
C ASP A 258 -2.66 -14.38 -3.89
N ILE A 259 -1.41 -14.40 -4.37
CA ILE A 259 -0.97 -15.42 -5.34
C ILE A 259 -0.96 -16.80 -4.69
N GLU A 260 -0.45 -16.95 -3.46
CA GLU A 260 -0.45 -18.22 -2.74
C GLU A 260 -1.86 -18.74 -2.48
N GLY A 261 -2.75 -17.87 -1.97
CA GLY A 261 -4.17 -18.15 -1.80
C GLY A 261 -4.83 -18.58 -3.10
N SER A 262 -4.50 -17.90 -4.21
CA SER A 262 -4.99 -18.22 -5.54
C SER A 262 -4.47 -19.56 -6.09
N LEU A 263 -3.21 -19.91 -5.85
CA LEU A 263 -2.65 -21.22 -6.21
C LEU A 263 -3.33 -22.35 -5.44
N ALA A 264 -3.53 -22.19 -4.13
CA ALA A 264 -4.24 -23.16 -3.31
C ALA A 264 -5.71 -23.32 -3.75
N HIS A 265 -6.38 -22.20 -4.06
CA HIS A 265 -7.76 -22.19 -4.55
C HIS A 265 -7.88 -22.90 -5.90
N ALA A 266 -6.98 -22.65 -6.85
CA ALA A 266 -6.98 -23.31 -8.16
C ALA A 266 -6.87 -24.85 -8.02
N LYS A 267 -5.98 -25.34 -7.16
CA LYS A 267 -5.83 -26.78 -6.88
C LYS A 267 -7.10 -27.39 -6.29
N MET A 268 -7.74 -26.70 -5.36
CA MET A 268 -9.02 -27.13 -4.78
C MET A 268 -10.13 -27.16 -5.84
N LEU A 269 -10.21 -26.17 -6.73
CA LEU A 269 -11.20 -26.13 -7.80
C LEU A 269 -11.06 -27.32 -8.77
N VAL A 270 -9.84 -27.83 -9.00
CA VAL A 270 -9.63 -29.08 -9.76
C VAL A 270 -10.26 -30.27 -9.05
N LYS A 271 -10.02 -30.40 -7.73
CA LYS A 271 -10.60 -31.48 -6.90
C LYS A 271 -12.13 -31.42 -6.87
N ALA A 272 -12.69 -30.20 -6.89
CA ALA A 272 -14.13 -29.96 -6.98
C ALA A 272 -14.72 -30.17 -8.39
N GLY A 273 -13.90 -30.47 -9.40
CA GLY A 273 -14.34 -30.64 -10.79
C GLY A 273 -14.75 -29.35 -11.50
N LEU A 274 -14.36 -28.19 -10.96
CA LEU A 274 -14.69 -26.86 -11.48
C LEU A 274 -13.58 -26.29 -12.39
N LEU A 275 -12.37 -26.85 -12.30
CA LEU A 275 -11.26 -26.64 -13.24
C LEU A 275 -10.73 -27.99 -13.73
N SER A 276 -10.26 -28.04 -14.98
CA SER A 276 -9.44 -29.16 -15.44
C SER A 276 -7.99 -29.03 -14.94
N THR A 277 -7.26 -30.14 -14.89
CA THR A 277 -5.83 -30.14 -14.53
C THR A 277 -5.00 -29.24 -15.46
N ALA A 278 -5.32 -29.22 -16.75
CA ALA A 278 -4.65 -28.36 -17.73
C ALA A 278 -4.88 -26.87 -17.46
N GLU A 279 -6.12 -26.48 -17.17
CA GLU A 279 -6.46 -25.10 -16.80
C GLU A 279 -5.76 -24.66 -15.51
N CYS A 280 -5.68 -25.54 -14.51
CA CYS A 280 -4.94 -25.27 -13.29
C CYS A 280 -3.45 -25.04 -13.55
N GLN A 281 -2.81 -25.88 -14.36
CA GLN A 281 -1.40 -25.70 -14.73
C GLN A 281 -1.15 -24.36 -15.44
N GLN A 282 -2.06 -23.95 -16.34
CA GLN A 282 -1.99 -22.64 -17.00
C GLN A 282 -2.09 -21.50 -15.99
N ILE A 283 -3.02 -21.60 -15.03
CA ILE A 283 -3.18 -20.60 -13.96
C ILE A 283 -1.93 -20.53 -13.10
N GLU A 284 -1.39 -21.68 -12.65
CA GLU A 284 -0.20 -21.73 -11.79
C GLU A 284 1.03 -21.12 -12.46
N GLN A 285 1.30 -21.49 -13.71
CA GLN A 285 2.42 -20.93 -14.47
C GLN A 285 2.27 -19.41 -14.65
N THR A 286 1.07 -18.94 -14.97
CA THR A 286 0.81 -17.52 -15.20
C THR A 286 0.91 -16.71 -13.92
N LEU A 287 0.35 -17.21 -12.80
CA LEU A 287 0.45 -16.57 -11.50
C LEU A 287 1.91 -16.47 -11.02
N ASN A 288 2.74 -17.49 -11.28
CA ASN A 288 4.17 -17.44 -10.98
C ASN A 288 4.91 -16.43 -11.87
N SER A 289 4.54 -16.29 -13.15
CA SER A 289 5.07 -15.23 -14.02
C SER A 289 4.70 -13.84 -13.50
N ILE A 290 3.44 -13.63 -13.10
CA ILE A 290 2.99 -12.36 -12.50
C ILE A 290 3.76 -12.06 -11.22
N ARG A 291 3.97 -13.06 -10.36
CA ARG A 291 4.81 -12.91 -9.15
C ARG A 291 6.21 -12.40 -9.49
N GLN A 292 6.87 -13.01 -10.48
CA GLN A 292 8.22 -12.62 -10.89
C GLN A 292 8.27 -11.19 -11.43
N GLU A 293 7.26 -10.77 -12.19
CA GLU A 293 7.18 -9.39 -12.70
C GLU A 293 7.00 -8.37 -11.57
N ILE A 294 6.17 -8.69 -10.57
CA ILE A 294 6.01 -7.85 -9.38
C ILE A 294 7.34 -7.76 -8.60
N GLU A 295 8.02 -8.89 -8.40
CA GLU A 295 9.31 -8.96 -7.69
C GLU A 295 10.46 -8.27 -8.43
N GLN A 296 10.34 -8.10 -9.75
CA GLN A 296 11.32 -7.42 -10.60
C GLN A 296 10.97 -5.94 -10.88
N ASP A 297 9.94 -5.40 -10.22
CA ASP A 297 9.41 -4.05 -10.46
C ASP A 297 9.00 -3.79 -11.93
N GLN A 298 8.59 -4.84 -12.64
CA GLN A 298 8.13 -4.79 -14.04
C GLN A 298 6.61 -4.77 -14.18
N PHE A 299 5.88 -4.93 -13.06
CA PHE A 299 4.42 -4.97 -13.04
C PHE A 299 3.83 -3.55 -12.95
N GLU A 300 2.98 -3.19 -13.90
CA GLU A 300 2.33 -1.88 -13.93
C GLU A 300 1.10 -1.82 -13.02
N TYR A 301 1.06 -0.78 -12.16
CA TYR A 301 -0.08 -0.50 -11.30
C TYR A 301 -0.91 0.68 -11.82
N SER A 302 -2.22 0.62 -11.64
CA SER A 302 -3.16 1.66 -12.06
C SER A 302 -4.26 1.83 -11.03
N HIS A 303 -4.57 3.08 -10.65
CA HIS A 303 -5.71 3.37 -9.77
C HIS A 303 -7.08 2.97 -10.35
N ALA A 304 -7.15 2.67 -11.65
CA ALA A 304 -8.37 2.12 -12.26
C ALA A 304 -8.65 0.68 -11.81
N LEU A 305 -7.59 -0.05 -11.46
CA LEU A 305 -7.64 -1.37 -10.81
C LEU A 305 -7.50 -1.10 -9.31
N GLU A 306 -8.60 -1.25 -8.58
CA GLU A 306 -8.75 -0.69 -7.24
C GLU A 306 -7.74 -1.21 -6.22
N ASP A 307 -7.44 -2.51 -6.27
CA ASP A 307 -6.71 -3.28 -5.28
C ASP A 307 -5.73 -4.26 -5.97
N ILE A 308 -4.76 -4.80 -5.22
CA ILE A 308 -3.77 -5.78 -5.73
C ILE A 308 -4.42 -7.01 -6.37
N HIS A 309 -5.50 -7.42 -5.74
CA HIS A 309 -6.47 -8.40 -6.13
C HIS A 309 -6.98 -8.26 -7.57
N MET A 310 -7.47 -7.07 -7.95
CA MET A 310 -7.88 -6.77 -9.32
C MET A 310 -6.71 -6.74 -10.28
N HIS A 311 -5.54 -6.28 -9.84
CA HIS A 311 -4.36 -6.25 -10.69
C HIS A 311 -3.94 -7.67 -11.11
N ILE A 312 -3.86 -8.59 -10.14
CA ILE A 312 -3.49 -9.98 -10.40
C ILE A 312 -4.57 -10.66 -11.25
N GLU A 313 -5.85 -10.45 -10.92
CA GLU A 313 -6.95 -11.01 -11.70
C GLU A 313 -6.97 -10.47 -13.14
N HIS A 314 -6.79 -9.16 -13.33
CA HIS A 314 -6.74 -8.52 -14.64
C HIS A 314 -5.59 -9.11 -15.49
N ALA A 315 -4.38 -9.16 -14.94
CA ALA A 315 -3.22 -9.72 -15.63
C ALA A 315 -3.41 -11.20 -15.98
N LEU A 316 -4.02 -11.99 -15.09
CA LEU A 316 -4.33 -13.39 -15.33
C LEU A 316 -5.36 -13.56 -16.46
N VAL A 317 -6.43 -12.77 -16.45
CA VAL A 317 -7.49 -12.80 -17.47
C VAL A 317 -7.00 -12.30 -18.82
N GLU A 318 -6.13 -11.29 -18.85
CA GLU A 318 -5.53 -10.80 -20.08
C GLU A 318 -4.71 -11.90 -20.79
N ARG A 319 -3.99 -12.72 -20.01
CA ARG A 319 -3.14 -13.79 -20.54
C ARG A 319 -3.87 -15.08 -20.86
N LEU A 320 -4.89 -15.44 -20.08
CA LEU A 320 -5.57 -16.74 -20.16
C LEU A 320 -7.03 -16.68 -20.60
N GLY A 321 -7.60 -15.49 -20.77
CA GLY A 321 -9.01 -15.29 -21.13
C GLY A 321 -9.95 -15.91 -20.10
N ASP A 322 -10.91 -16.71 -20.57
CA ASP A 322 -11.94 -17.33 -19.72
C ASP A 322 -11.35 -18.30 -18.69
N VAL A 323 -10.20 -18.93 -18.96
CA VAL A 323 -9.53 -19.78 -17.97
C VAL A 323 -9.12 -18.97 -16.74
N GLY A 324 -8.58 -17.77 -16.94
CA GLY A 324 -8.26 -16.85 -15.85
C GLY A 324 -9.51 -16.41 -15.07
N ARG A 325 -10.62 -16.16 -15.77
CA ARG A 325 -11.90 -15.77 -15.14
C ARG A 325 -12.48 -16.85 -14.23
N LYS A 326 -12.23 -18.13 -14.52
CA LYS A 326 -12.72 -19.24 -13.70
C LYS A 326 -12.10 -19.27 -12.30
N LEU A 327 -10.93 -18.68 -12.08
CA LEU A 327 -10.25 -18.72 -10.78
C LEU A 327 -11.08 -18.08 -9.66
N HIS A 328 -11.90 -17.07 -9.94
CA HIS A 328 -12.74 -16.43 -8.92
C HIS A 328 -14.00 -17.25 -8.54
N THR A 329 -14.20 -18.43 -9.15
CA THR A 329 -15.33 -19.32 -8.84
C THR A 329 -15.32 -19.70 -7.36
N ALA A 330 -16.48 -19.63 -6.70
CA ALA A 330 -16.67 -19.95 -5.28
C ALA A 330 -15.85 -19.09 -4.29
N ARG A 331 -15.38 -17.92 -4.71
CA ARG A 331 -14.59 -16.99 -3.92
C ARG A 331 -15.22 -15.59 -3.98
N SER A 332 -14.93 -14.76 -2.98
CA SER A 332 -15.26 -13.34 -2.96
C SER A 332 -14.00 -12.54 -2.65
N ARG A 333 -14.05 -11.23 -2.83
CA ARG A 333 -12.99 -10.37 -2.30
C ARG A 333 -12.94 -10.40 -0.77
N ASN A 334 -14.07 -10.62 -0.11
CA ASN A 334 -14.19 -10.56 1.36
C ASN A 334 -13.39 -11.67 2.06
N ASP A 335 -13.57 -12.93 1.64
CA ASP A 335 -12.83 -14.05 2.20
C ASP A 335 -11.39 -14.10 1.67
N GLN A 336 -11.15 -13.67 0.43
CA GLN A 336 -9.81 -13.55 -0.14
C GLN A 336 -8.94 -12.56 0.64
N VAL A 337 -9.37 -11.30 0.82
CA VAL A 337 -8.57 -10.30 1.55
C VAL A 337 -8.38 -10.67 3.02
N SER A 338 -9.36 -11.34 3.64
CA SER A 338 -9.24 -11.87 5.01
C SER A 338 -8.18 -12.99 5.06
N THR A 339 -8.11 -13.83 4.03
CA THR A 339 -7.07 -14.88 3.90
C THR A 339 -5.70 -14.24 3.78
N ASP A 340 -5.55 -13.29 2.87
CA ASP A 340 -4.25 -12.68 2.56
C ASP A 340 -3.69 -11.92 3.77
N LEU A 341 -4.55 -11.16 4.47
CA LEU A 341 -4.13 -10.42 5.66
C LEU A 341 -3.74 -11.36 6.81
N ARG A 342 -4.40 -12.50 7.00
CA ARG A 342 -4.01 -13.49 8.02
C ARG A 342 -2.68 -14.15 7.70
N LEU A 343 -2.45 -14.51 6.43
CA LEU A 343 -1.17 -15.05 6.00
C LEU A 343 -0.06 -14.01 6.20
N TRP A 344 -0.33 -12.75 5.84
CA TRP A 344 0.60 -11.65 6.06
C TRP A 344 0.93 -11.46 7.55
N VAL A 345 -0.09 -11.41 8.42
CA VAL A 345 0.12 -11.30 9.88
C VAL A 345 0.91 -12.49 10.42
N ARG A 346 0.63 -13.71 9.95
CA ARG A 346 1.37 -14.91 10.38
C ARG A 346 2.86 -14.81 10.04
N ASP A 347 3.18 -14.40 8.81
CA ASP A 347 4.56 -14.25 8.36
C ASP A 347 5.26 -13.08 9.09
N SER A 348 4.53 -11.99 9.34
CA SER A 348 5.02 -10.85 10.12
C SER A 348 5.31 -11.23 11.57
N ILE A 349 4.49 -12.09 12.18
CA ILE A 349 4.77 -12.64 13.52
C ILE A 349 6.07 -13.46 13.49
N ASP A 350 6.22 -14.35 12.51
CA ASP A 350 7.42 -15.20 12.38
C ASP A 350 8.69 -14.35 12.19
N GLN A 351 8.62 -13.29 11.39
CA GLN A 351 9.72 -12.35 11.19
C GLN A 351 10.06 -11.58 12.49
N LEU A 352 9.05 -11.09 13.20
CA LEU A 352 9.25 -10.32 14.41
C LEU A 352 9.75 -11.17 15.57
N ASP A 353 9.27 -12.41 15.71
CA ASP A 353 9.76 -13.36 16.71
C ASP A 353 11.27 -13.63 16.54
N ALA A 354 11.72 -13.84 15.29
CA ALA A 354 13.13 -14.01 14.98
C ALA A 354 13.96 -12.76 15.33
N ALA A 355 13.44 -11.55 15.04
CA ALA A 355 14.12 -10.30 15.40
C ALA A 355 14.20 -10.11 16.92
N LEU A 356 13.13 -10.43 17.65
CA LEU A 356 13.10 -10.40 19.12
C LEU A 356 14.08 -11.40 19.73
N GLU A 357 14.21 -12.59 19.15
CA GLU A 357 15.22 -13.57 19.59
C GLU A 357 16.64 -13.01 19.46
N ILE A 358 16.95 -12.37 18.33
CA ILE A 358 18.26 -11.72 18.11
C ILE A 358 18.50 -10.63 19.18
N LEU A 359 17.50 -9.81 19.48
CA LEU A 359 17.58 -8.81 20.54
C LEU A 359 17.77 -9.44 21.93
N GLN A 360 17.06 -10.53 22.25
CA GLN A 360 17.26 -11.27 23.50
C GLN A 360 18.69 -11.83 23.60
N LYS A 361 19.24 -12.37 22.50
CA LYS A 361 20.63 -12.84 22.43
C LYS A 361 21.63 -11.70 22.68
N ALA A 362 21.35 -10.49 22.18
CA ALA A 362 22.16 -9.31 22.46
C ALA A 362 22.14 -8.92 23.96
N PHE A 363 20.99 -8.98 24.62
CA PHE A 363 20.93 -8.75 26.08
C PHE A 363 21.67 -9.85 26.86
N VAL A 364 21.56 -11.12 26.45
CA VAL A 364 22.29 -12.23 27.10
C VAL A 364 23.80 -12.10 26.92
N SER A 365 24.27 -11.66 25.75
CA SER A 365 25.70 -11.42 25.55
C SER A 365 26.23 -10.29 26.44
N ARG A 366 25.44 -9.23 26.66
CA ARG A 366 25.76 -8.19 27.65
C ARG A 366 25.73 -8.72 29.08
N ALA A 367 24.78 -9.59 29.42
CA ALA A 367 24.71 -10.26 30.71
C ALA A 367 25.96 -11.09 31.02
N GLU A 368 26.52 -11.78 30.03
CA GLU A 368 27.77 -12.50 30.19
C GLU A 368 28.98 -11.56 30.29
N ALA A 369 29.06 -10.55 29.43
CA ALA A 369 30.18 -9.61 29.38
C ALA A 369 30.28 -8.69 30.61
N ASP A 370 29.15 -8.36 31.23
CA ASP A 370 29.05 -7.45 32.38
C ASP A 370 28.63 -8.16 33.68
N ALA A 371 28.84 -9.48 33.77
CA ALA A 371 28.37 -10.32 34.89
C ALA A 371 28.88 -9.88 36.27
N ASP A 372 30.03 -9.21 36.33
CA ASP A 372 30.70 -8.76 37.55
C ASP A 372 30.44 -7.27 37.87
N VAL A 373 29.80 -6.52 36.98
CA VAL A 373 29.53 -5.09 37.17
C VAL A 373 28.34 -4.91 38.09
N ILE A 374 28.49 -4.07 39.10
CA ILE A 374 27.39 -3.65 39.97
C ILE A 374 26.88 -2.29 39.47
N LEU A 375 25.57 -2.17 39.32
CA LEU A 375 24.85 -0.94 39.03
C LEU A 375 24.08 -0.49 40.29
N PRO A 376 23.90 0.82 40.50
CA PRO A 376 22.87 1.28 41.42
C PRO A 376 21.49 0.93 40.84
N GLY A 377 20.67 0.20 41.58
CA GLY A 377 19.25 0.00 41.24
C GLY A 377 18.44 1.25 41.55
N TYR A 378 17.40 1.51 40.77
CA TYR A 378 16.58 2.72 40.90
C TYR A 378 15.12 2.42 41.16
N THR A 379 14.53 3.19 42.06
CA THR A 379 13.08 3.32 42.24
C THR A 379 12.75 4.80 42.33
N HIS A 380 11.77 5.30 41.58
CA HIS A 380 11.50 6.74 41.46
C HIS A 380 12.72 7.57 41.00
N LEU A 381 13.62 6.96 40.21
CA LEU A 381 14.93 7.52 39.83
C LEU A 381 15.80 7.93 41.05
N ARG A 382 15.52 7.36 42.21
CA ARG A 382 16.37 7.41 43.42
C ARG A 382 17.11 6.10 43.54
N ARG A 383 18.39 6.17 43.91
CA ARG A 383 19.19 4.97 44.17
C ARG A 383 18.55 4.21 45.34
N ALA A 384 18.33 2.92 45.12
CA ALA A 384 17.70 2.01 46.06
C ALA A 384 18.73 1.03 46.58
N GLN A 385 18.87 -0.12 45.94
CA GLN A 385 19.80 -1.19 46.30
C GLN A 385 20.75 -1.48 45.13
N PRO A 386 21.95 -2.00 45.37
CA PRO A 386 22.87 -2.36 44.30
C PRO A 386 22.39 -3.65 43.61
N VAL A 387 22.57 -3.71 42.29
CA VAL A 387 22.20 -4.87 41.45
C VAL A 387 23.33 -5.21 40.50
N LEU A 388 23.49 -6.48 40.13
CA LEU A 388 24.37 -6.87 39.02
C LEU A 388 23.81 -6.31 37.70
N ALA A 389 24.70 -5.82 36.83
CA ALA A 389 24.34 -5.37 35.49
C ALA A 389 23.67 -6.50 34.69
N ALA A 390 24.18 -7.72 34.80
CA ALA A 390 23.55 -8.92 34.26
C ALA A 390 22.09 -9.10 34.71
N HIS A 391 21.75 -8.74 35.95
CA HIS A 391 20.37 -8.80 36.41
C HIS A 391 19.46 -7.80 35.67
N TYR A 392 19.95 -6.59 35.40
CA TYR A 392 19.25 -5.59 34.59
C TYR A 392 19.08 -6.05 33.14
N TRP A 393 20.14 -6.61 32.53
CA TRP A 393 20.08 -7.12 31.15
C TRP A 393 19.03 -8.24 31.01
N LEU A 394 19.03 -9.20 31.93
CA LEU A 394 18.09 -10.33 31.92
C LEU A 394 16.64 -9.89 32.21
N ALA A 395 16.42 -8.77 32.90
CA ALA A 395 15.08 -8.23 33.09
C ALA A 395 14.41 -7.84 31.76
N TYR A 396 15.18 -7.42 30.75
CA TYR A 396 14.67 -7.18 29.40
C TYR A 396 14.47 -8.49 28.62
N CYS A 397 15.29 -9.52 28.82
CA CYS A 397 15.01 -10.85 28.27
C CYS A 397 13.63 -11.37 28.69
N GLU A 398 13.28 -11.23 29.98
CA GLU A 398 11.96 -11.61 30.52
C GLU A 398 10.80 -10.81 29.91
N LYS A 399 11.00 -9.51 29.64
CA LYS A 399 9.98 -8.66 28.96
C LYS A 399 9.72 -9.15 27.54
N LEU A 400 10.79 -9.33 26.77
CA LEU A 400 10.74 -9.75 25.37
C LEU A 400 10.22 -11.19 25.21
N ASP A 401 10.51 -12.08 26.16
CA ASP A 401 9.99 -13.45 26.15
C ASP A 401 8.48 -13.49 26.35
N ARG A 402 7.95 -12.63 27.22
CA ARG A 402 6.50 -12.45 27.30
C ARG A 402 5.96 -11.94 25.97
N ASP A 403 6.64 -11.03 25.28
CA ASP A 403 6.20 -10.52 23.98
C ASP A 403 6.16 -11.63 22.92
N ARG A 404 7.21 -12.45 22.84
CA ARG A 404 7.25 -13.64 21.99
C ARG A 404 6.13 -14.64 22.31
N GLY A 405 5.84 -14.85 23.60
CA GLY A 405 4.70 -15.67 24.03
C GLY A 405 3.35 -15.11 23.57
N ARG A 406 3.16 -13.78 23.63
CA ARG A 406 1.98 -13.08 23.11
C ARG A 406 1.83 -13.28 21.60
N LEU A 407 2.91 -13.05 20.85
CA LEU A 407 2.96 -13.28 19.41
C LEU A 407 2.66 -14.73 19.04
N ALA A 408 3.21 -15.71 19.76
CA ALA A 408 2.93 -17.13 19.53
C ALA A 408 1.45 -17.46 19.76
N ASP A 409 0.82 -16.87 20.78
CA ASP A 409 -0.60 -17.04 21.06
C ASP A 409 -1.47 -16.38 19.98
N CYS A 410 -1.13 -15.15 19.56
CA CYS A 410 -1.80 -14.44 18.47
C CYS A 410 -1.69 -15.23 17.17
N ARG A 411 -0.49 -15.75 16.85
CA ARG A 411 -0.24 -16.57 15.66
C ARG A 411 -1.18 -17.77 15.59
N ARG A 412 -1.37 -18.48 16.71
CA ARG A 412 -2.31 -19.63 16.78
C ARG A 412 -3.74 -19.21 16.45
N ARG A 413 -4.22 -18.08 16.99
CA ARG A 413 -5.56 -17.55 16.69
C ARG A 413 -5.69 -17.00 15.27
N ALA A 414 -4.63 -16.41 14.73
CA ALA A 414 -4.58 -15.94 13.35
C ALA A 414 -4.61 -17.12 12.35
N ASN A 415 -4.10 -18.30 12.74
CA ASN A 415 -3.91 -19.48 11.88
C ASN A 415 -5.18 -20.31 11.63
N VAL A 416 -6.32 -19.63 11.40
CA VAL A 416 -7.61 -20.23 11.01
C VAL A 416 -8.01 -19.69 9.63
N SER A 417 -8.27 -20.58 8.68
CA SER A 417 -8.49 -20.23 7.27
C SER A 417 -9.89 -19.65 7.02
N PRO A 418 -9.99 -18.42 6.48
CA PRO A 418 -11.28 -17.85 6.08
C PRO A 418 -11.71 -18.25 4.65
N LEU A 419 -10.77 -18.73 3.82
CA LEU A 419 -10.99 -18.97 2.39
C LEU A 419 -12.15 -19.96 2.13
N GLY A 420 -13.02 -19.61 1.16
CA GLY A 420 -14.21 -20.39 0.80
C GLY A 420 -15.49 -19.99 1.55
N ALA A 421 -15.43 -18.96 2.41
CA ALA A 421 -16.63 -18.35 2.99
C ALA A 421 -17.39 -17.44 2.00
N ALA A 422 -16.79 -17.15 0.85
CA ALA A 422 -17.30 -16.24 -0.17
C ALA A 422 -17.69 -14.88 0.45
N ALA A 423 -18.81 -14.29 0.03
CA ALA A 423 -19.15 -12.92 0.43
C ALA A 423 -19.65 -12.78 1.87
N CYS A 424 -20.41 -13.77 2.37
CA CYS A 424 -21.00 -13.77 3.73
C CYS A 424 -21.71 -15.07 4.12
N ALA A 425 -22.19 -15.87 3.15
CA ALA A 425 -23.06 -17.04 3.40
C ALA A 425 -22.44 -18.37 2.97
N GLY A 426 -21.17 -18.39 2.56
CA GLY A 426 -20.55 -19.53 1.88
C GLY A 426 -20.95 -19.62 0.41
N THR A 427 -20.74 -20.80 -0.17
CA THR A 427 -21.00 -21.10 -1.59
C THR A 427 -21.88 -22.35 -1.71
N SER A 428 -22.70 -22.40 -2.76
CA SER A 428 -23.48 -23.59 -3.13
C SER A 428 -22.68 -24.63 -3.92
N LEU A 429 -21.44 -24.30 -4.30
CA LEU A 429 -20.55 -25.17 -5.04
C LEU A 429 -19.81 -26.12 -4.07
N PRO A 430 -19.53 -27.37 -4.48
CA PRO A 430 -18.97 -28.40 -3.59
C PRO A 430 -17.45 -28.22 -3.40
N ILE A 431 -17.03 -27.09 -2.84
CA ILE A 431 -15.63 -26.80 -2.53
C ILE A 431 -15.16 -27.51 -1.26
N ASP A 432 -13.85 -27.73 -1.16
CA ASP A 432 -13.20 -28.34 0.01
C ASP A 432 -12.32 -27.28 0.70
N ARG A 433 -12.83 -26.68 1.79
CA ARG A 433 -12.12 -25.64 2.55
C ARG A 433 -10.95 -26.20 3.36
N ASP A 434 -11.02 -27.46 3.76
CA ASP A 434 -9.92 -28.12 4.49
C ASP A 434 -8.71 -28.33 3.58
N GLU A 435 -8.95 -28.62 2.29
CA GLU A 435 -7.89 -28.72 1.28
C GLU A 435 -7.13 -27.39 1.13
N THR A 436 -7.83 -26.26 0.97
CA THR A 436 -7.16 -24.95 0.86
C THR A 436 -6.46 -24.55 2.15
N ALA A 437 -7.09 -24.79 3.31
CA ALA A 437 -6.47 -24.56 4.61
C ALA A 437 -5.14 -25.31 4.76
N ARG A 438 -5.13 -26.61 4.43
CA ARG A 438 -3.92 -27.46 4.47
C ARG A 438 -2.84 -26.98 3.51
N LEU A 439 -3.21 -26.60 2.28
CA LEU A 439 -2.25 -26.10 1.27
C LEU A 439 -1.60 -24.78 1.69
N LEU A 440 -2.29 -23.96 2.48
CA LEU A 440 -1.82 -22.66 2.98
C LEU A 440 -1.21 -22.74 4.39
N GLY A 441 -1.15 -23.93 4.99
CA GLY A 441 -0.59 -24.16 6.33
C GLY A 441 -1.45 -23.65 7.49
N PHE A 442 -2.75 -23.45 7.28
CA PHE A 442 -3.70 -23.18 8.36
C PHE A 442 -3.99 -24.45 9.17
N GLU A 443 -4.30 -24.30 10.46
CA GLU A 443 -4.62 -25.42 11.36
C GLU A 443 -6.08 -25.89 11.25
N GLY A 444 -6.93 -25.08 10.64
CA GLY A 444 -8.33 -25.41 10.40
C GLY A 444 -9.05 -24.30 9.64
N VAL A 445 -10.36 -24.49 9.47
CA VAL A 445 -11.24 -23.55 8.77
C VAL A 445 -12.09 -22.76 9.75
N ALA A 446 -12.33 -21.48 9.47
CA ALA A 446 -13.26 -20.67 10.26
C ALA A 446 -14.68 -21.23 10.13
N ALA A 447 -15.39 -21.35 11.25
CA ALA A 447 -16.64 -22.09 11.31
C ALA A 447 -17.88 -21.33 10.79
N ASN A 448 -17.82 -20.00 10.67
CA ASN A 448 -18.96 -19.17 10.30
C ASN A 448 -18.59 -18.14 9.23
N SER A 449 -19.33 -18.09 8.12
CA SER A 449 -19.02 -17.22 6.98
C SER A 449 -19.36 -15.75 7.21
N LEU A 450 -20.33 -15.44 8.08
CA LEU A 450 -20.63 -14.05 8.48
C LEU A 450 -19.46 -13.49 9.29
N ASP A 451 -18.99 -14.27 10.26
CA ASP A 451 -17.83 -13.96 11.09
C ASP A 451 -16.58 -13.72 10.24
N VAL A 452 -16.24 -14.64 9.33
CA VAL A 452 -15.09 -14.49 8.41
C VAL A 452 -15.06 -13.14 7.68
N SER A 453 -16.23 -12.66 7.27
CA SER A 453 -16.35 -11.46 6.45
C SER A 453 -16.22 -10.17 7.28
N SER A 454 -16.44 -10.24 8.60
CA SER A 454 -16.36 -9.12 9.55
C SER A 454 -15.11 -9.13 10.44
N ASP A 455 -14.52 -10.30 10.69
CA ASP A 455 -13.52 -10.49 11.74
C ASP A 455 -12.23 -9.73 11.47
N ARG A 456 -11.79 -8.96 12.48
CA ARG A 456 -10.50 -8.26 12.56
C ARG A 456 -9.83 -8.42 13.93
N ASP A 457 -10.28 -9.35 14.75
CA ASP A 457 -9.72 -9.58 16.09
C ASP A 457 -8.25 -9.95 16.00
N PHE A 458 -7.87 -10.78 15.03
CA PHE A 458 -6.46 -11.15 14.80
C PHE A 458 -5.56 -9.93 14.48
N ALA A 459 -6.09 -8.94 13.76
CA ALA A 459 -5.35 -7.72 13.41
C ALA A 459 -5.25 -6.76 14.59
N VAL A 460 -6.33 -6.60 15.36
CA VAL A 460 -6.35 -5.79 16.59
C VAL A 460 -5.41 -6.39 17.63
N GLU A 461 -5.47 -7.70 17.85
CA GLU A 461 -4.60 -8.41 18.77
C GLU A 461 -3.13 -8.33 18.37
N PHE A 462 -2.82 -8.54 17.08
CA PHE A 462 -1.46 -8.40 16.58
C PHE A 462 -0.91 -7.00 16.87
N VAL A 463 -1.66 -5.94 16.55
CA VAL A 463 -1.21 -4.56 16.81
C VAL A 463 -1.14 -4.25 18.31
N PHE A 464 -1.98 -4.86 19.14
CA PHE A 464 -1.84 -4.79 20.60
C PHE A 464 -0.52 -5.41 21.08
N ASP A 465 -0.13 -6.57 20.55
CA ASP A 465 1.15 -7.19 20.88
C ASP A 465 2.33 -6.31 20.44
N LEU A 466 2.22 -5.64 19.28
CA LEU A 466 3.20 -4.64 18.83
C LEU A 466 3.29 -3.44 19.77
N VAL A 467 2.18 -2.96 20.33
CA VAL A 467 2.19 -1.90 21.36
C VAL A 467 2.97 -2.35 22.59
N MET A 468 2.78 -3.58 23.07
CA MET A 468 3.51 -4.07 24.23
C MET A 468 5.02 -4.14 24.00
N ILE A 469 5.45 -4.56 22.81
CA ILE A 469 6.86 -4.54 22.41
C ILE A 469 7.39 -3.10 22.40
N ALA A 470 6.66 -2.17 21.80
CA ALA A 470 7.05 -0.77 21.73
C ALA A 470 7.17 -0.13 23.12
N GLU A 471 6.25 -0.42 24.05
CA GLU A 471 6.32 0.04 25.44
C GLU A 471 7.54 -0.52 26.19
N HIS A 472 7.89 -1.80 25.98
CA HIS A 472 9.11 -2.36 26.57
C HIS A 472 10.38 -1.71 26.01
N LEU A 473 10.45 -1.47 24.70
CA LEU A 473 11.56 -0.76 24.06
C LEU A 473 11.63 0.71 24.50
N SER A 474 10.50 1.37 24.71
CA SER A 474 10.39 2.73 25.22
C SER A 474 11.00 2.87 26.61
N GLY A 475 10.67 1.93 27.52
CA GLY A 475 11.26 1.88 28.86
C GLY A 475 12.78 1.67 28.83
N TRP A 476 13.26 0.74 28.00
CA TRP A 476 14.69 0.52 27.78
C TRP A 476 15.40 1.76 27.24
N ALA A 477 14.83 2.38 26.22
CA ALA A 477 15.38 3.57 25.60
C ALA A 477 15.48 4.73 26.60
N GLU A 478 14.49 4.90 27.46
CA GLU A 478 14.52 5.93 28.50
C GLU A 478 15.66 5.72 29.50
N ASP A 479 15.83 4.50 30.02
CA ASP A 479 16.94 4.18 30.91
C ASP A 479 18.28 4.55 30.26
N TRP A 480 18.46 4.19 28.99
CA TRP A 480 19.72 4.39 28.29
C TRP A 480 19.98 5.83 27.88
N ILE A 481 18.94 6.58 27.53
CA ILE A 481 19.03 8.03 27.33
C ILE A 481 19.54 8.67 28.62
N ILE A 482 18.92 8.36 29.76
CA ILE A 482 19.35 8.86 31.08
C ILE A 482 20.79 8.43 31.39
N TRP A 483 21.13 7.17 31.17
CA TRP A 483 22.46 6.63 31.45
C TRP A 483 23.57 7.22 30.56
N SER A 484 23.21 7.72 29.38
CA SER A 484 24.14 8.37 28.44
C SER A 484 24.42 9.85 28.75
N THR A 485 23.68 10.44 29.69
CA THR A 485 23.88 11.84 30.12
C THR A 485 25.23 12.03 30.81
N VAL A 486 25.68 13.29 30.89
CA VAL A 486 26.90 13.65 31.64
C VAL A 486 26.71 13.39 33.14
N GLU A 487 25.48 13.54 33.63
CA GLU A 487 25.12 13.39 35.03
C GLU A 487 25.21 11.94 35.52
N PHE A 488 24.76 10.98 34.70
CA PHE A 488 24.87 9.56 35.02
C PHE A 488 26.19 8.99 34.53
N ASP A 489 26.52 9.18 33.25
CA ASP A 489 27.75 8.72 32.61
C ASP A 489 28.00 7.21 32.77
N PHE A 490 26.95 6.41 32.66
CA PHE A 490 27.02 4.95 32.86
C PHE A 490 27.35 4.18 31.59
N ILE A 491 26.97 4.70 30.42
CA ILE A 491 27.13 3.99 29.15
C ILE A 491 27.87 4.80 28.10
N LYS A 492 28.58 4.10 27.23
CA LYS A 492 29.05 4.61 25.94
C LYS A 492 28.29 3.87 24.83
N LEU A 493 27.42 4.60 24.14
CA LEU A 493 26.67 4.10 23.00
C LEU A 493 27.57 3.96 21.75
N PRO A 494 27.27 3.03 20.84
CA PRO A 494 27.96 2.91 19.56
C PRO A 494 27.70 4.14 18.68
N GLU A 495 28.77 4.81 18.26
CA GLU A 495 28.70 6.11 17.56
C GLU A 495 27.90 6.06 16.25
N ALA A 496 27.84 4.90 15.58
CA ALA A 496 27.06 4.70 14.36
C ALA A 496 25.54 4.89 14.55
N PHE A 497 25.04 4.81 15.79
CA PHE A 497 23.62 4.97 16.14
C PHE A 497 23.34 6.30 16.87
N CYS A 498 24.33 7.18 16.91
CA CYS A 498 24.22 8.50 17.53
C CYS A 498 24.41 9.59 16.47
N THR A 499 24.03 10.82 16.81
CA THR A 499 24.36 12.00 15.99
C THR A 499 25.21 13.00 16.77
N GLY A 500 25.99 13.79 16.04
CA GLY A 500 26.70 14.94 16.60
C GLY A 500 25.90 16.24 16.47
N SER A 501 26.25 17.25 17.25
CA SER A 501 25.74 18.61 17.04
C SER A 501 26.61 19.39 16.05
N SER A 502 25.97 20.15 15.15
CA SER A 502 26.65 21.08 14.24
C SER A 502 27.28 22.29 14.94
N ILE A 503 26.85 22.62 16.17
CA ILE A 503 27.32 23.78 16.95
C ILE A 503 28.19 23.34 18.14
N MET A 504 27.90 22.19 18.75
CA MET A 504 28.57 21.72 19.96
C MET A 504 29.36 20.44 19.66
N PRO A 505 30.67 20.51 19.36
CA PRO A 505 31.46 19.38 18.85
C PRO A 505 31.58 18.21 19.83
N GLN A 506 31.40 18.44 21.13
CA GLN A 506 31.41 17.42 22.18
C GLN A 506 30.06 16.71 22.38
N LYS A 507 28.96 17.25 21.81
CA LYS A 507 27.60 16.76 22.10
C LYS A 507 27.25 15.59 21.17
N ILE A 508 27.13 14.40 21.77
CA ILE A 508 26.63 13.17 21.14
C ILE A 508 25.20 12.96 21.61
N ASN A 509 24.26 12.85 20.67
CA ASN A 509 22.83 12.66 20.97
C ASN A 509 22.42 11.21 20.72
N PRO A 510 21.64 10.59 21.63
CA PRO A 510 21.12 9.23 21.47
C PRO A 510 19.86 9.18 20.57
N ASP A 511 19.90 9.79 19.38
CA ASP A 511 18.73 10.03 18.52
C ASP A 511 17.93 8.76 18.22
N VAL A 512 18.61 7.63 18.00
CA VAL A 512 17.90 6.36 17.72
C VAL A 512 17.09 5.91 18.93
N LEU A 513 17.59 6.05 20.16
CA LEU A 513 16.83 5.73 21.37
C LEU A 513 15.65 6.69 21.55
N GLU A 514 15.86 7.98 21.29
CA GLU A 514 14.78 8.99 21.34
C GLU A 514 13.66 8.66 20.34
N LEU A 515 14.04 8.25 19.12
CA LEU A 515 13.09 7.84 18.09
C LEU A 515 12.40 6.52 18.40
N ILE A 516 13.09 5.51 18.95
CA ILE A 516 12.47 4.25 19.41
C ILE A 516 11.38 4.57 20.43
N ARG A 517 11.70 5.38 21.45
CA ARG A 517 10.72 5.82 22.45
C ARG A 517 9.57 6.60 21.83
N GLY A 518 9.85 7.58 20.96
CA GLY A 518 8.84 8.42 20.32
C GLY A 518 7.91 7.64 19.37
N LYS A 519 8.44 6.63 18.67
CA LYS A 519 7.67 5.77 17.77
C LYS A 519 6.60 4.94 18.47
N THR A 520 6.72 4.73 19.79
CA THR A 520 5.65 4.10 20.60
C THR A 520 4.30 4.79 20.43
N ALA A 521 4.28 6.13 20.39
CA ALA A 521 3.04 6.89 20.21
C ALA A 521 2.33 6.59 18.88
N ARG A 522 3.11 6.27 17.83
CA ARG A 522 2.58 5.91 16.51
C ARG A 522 1.84 4.58 16.57
N VAL A 523 2.49 3.56 17.14
CA VAL A 523 1.93 2.20 17.28
C VAL A 523 0.67 2.20 18.16
N VAL A 524 0.68 2.97 19.26
CA VAL A 524 -0.51 3.17 20.11
C VAL A 524 -1.65 3.83 19.32
N GLY A 525 -1.33 4.81 18.47
CA GLY A 525 -2.30 5.47 17.59
C GLY A 525 -2.93 4.50 16.59
N ASP A 526 -2.14 3.59 16.01
CA ASP A 526 -2.63 2.57 15.09
C ASP A 526 -3.58 1.58 15.78
N LEU A 527 -3.25 1.14 17.01
CA LEU A 527 -4.16 0.31 17.80
C LEU A 527 -5.47 1.03 18.10
N GLN A 528 -5.41 2.29 18.54
CA GLN A 528 -6.61 3.07 18.84
C GLN A 528 -7.49 3.24 17.60
N ALA A 529 -6.88 3.50 16.43
CA ALA A 529 -7.61 3.59 15.18
C ALA A 529 -8.33 2.27 14.85
N LEU A 530 -7.67 1.12 14.98
CA LEU A 530 -8.27 -0.19 14.74
C LEU A 530 -9.43 -0.49 15.71
N LEU A 531 -9.25 -0.22 17.01
CA LEU A 531 -10.30 -0.42 18.02
C LEU A 531 -11.56 0.42 17.72
N VAL A 532 -11.36 1.67 17.29
CA VAL A 532 -12.48 2.56 16.93
C VAL A 532 -13.08 2.16 15.58
N LEU A 533 -12.27 1.68 14.64
CA LEU A 533 -12.71 1.23 13.32
C LEU A 533 -13.72 0.08 13.43
N VAL A 534 -13.43 -0.93 14.24
CA VAL A 534 -14.32 -2.11 14.39
C VAL A 534 -15.54 -1.82 15.26
N LYS A 535 -15.55 -0.73 16.03
CA LYS A 535 -16.60 -0.43 16.99
C LYS A 535 -17.94 -0.17 16.29
N GLY A 536 -18.92 -1.04 16.58
CA GLY A 536 -20.31 -0.84 16.18
C GLY A 536 -20.57 -1.03 14.68
N LEU A 537 -19.66 -1.68 13.94
CA LEU A 537 -19.92 -2.10 12.57
C LEU A 537 -21.00 -3.20 12.55
N PRO A 538 -22.02 -3.11 11.69
CA PRO A 538 -23.00 -4.18 11.54
C PRO A 538 -22.36 -5.38 10.82
N LEU A 539 -22.85 -6.60 11.06
CA LEU A 539 -22.41 -7.74 10.26
C LEU A 539 -22.89 -7.61 8.80
N ALA A 540 -22.15 -8.13 7.81
CA ALA A 540 -20.90 -8.89 7.90
C ALA A 540 -19.69 -8.05 7.44
N TYR A 541 -19.35 -8.06 6.14
CA TYR A 541 -18.32 -7.17 5.60
C TYR A 541 -18.88 -5.75 5.39
N ASN A 542 -18.10 -4.75 5.80
CA ASN A 542 -18.32 -3.35 5.47
C ASN A 542 -17.04 -2.76 4.89
N ARG A 543 -17.19 -1.76 4.00
CA ARG A 543 -16.06 -1.16 3.30
C ARG A 543 -15.09 -0.42 4.22
N ASP A 544 -15.55 -0.03 5.41
CA ASP A 544 -14.75 0.49 6.52
C ASP A 544 -13.53 -0.40 6.81
N LEU A 545 -13.69 -1.72 6.70
CA LEU A 545 -12.62 -2.70 6.91
C LEU A 545 -11.50 -2.67 5.84
N GLN A 546 -11.50 -1.70 4.93
CA GLN A 546 -10.35 -1.38 4.07
C GLN A 546 -9.27 -0.58 4.83
N GLU A 547 -9.64 0.15 5.88
CA GLU A 547 -8.75 0.99 6.72
C GLU A 547 -7.91 0.19 7.73
N ASP A 548 -8.05 -1.14 7.76
CA ASP A 548 -7.30 -2.04 8.63
C ASP A 548 -5.80 -2.11 8.27
N LYS A 549 -5.51 -2.30 6.98
CA LYS A 549 -4.17 -2.58 6.43
C LYS A 549 -3.18 -1.47 6.69
N PRO A 550 -3.48 -0.17 6.44
CA PRO A 550 -2.52 0.89 6.72
C PRO A 550 -2.04 0.88 8.17
N ARG A 551 -2.92 0.61 9.14
CA ARG A 551 -2.60 0.58 10.58
C ARG A 551 -1.75 -0.63 10.96
N VAL A 552 -2.14 -1.81 10.48
CA VAL A 552 -1.40 -3.06 10.72
C VAL A 552 0.01 -2.97 10.12
N PHE A 553 0.12 -2.48 8.90
CA PHE A 553 1.39 -2.33 8.18
C PHE A 553 2.32 -1.32 8.84
N ASP A 554 1.79 -0.15 9.23
CA ASP A 554 2.58 0.92 9.83
C ASP A 554 3.09 0.55 11.23
N ALA A 555 2.24 -0.09 12.04
CA ALA A 555 2.63 -0.63 13.34
C ALA A 555 3.75 -1.67 13.22
N PHE A 556 3.60 -2.62 12.28
CA PHE A 556 4.60 -3.66 12.06
C PHE A 556 5.94 -3.09 11.60
N ASP A 557 5.95 -2.26 10.55
CA ASP A 557 7.19 -1.68 10.01
C ASP A 557 7.92 -0.86 11.07
N THR A 558 7.16 -0.13 11.90
CA THR A 558 7.68 0.66 13.00
C THR A 558 8.35 -0.21 14.05
N VAL A 559 7.65 -1.24 14.55
CA VAL A 559 8.17 -2.10 15.62
C VAL A 559 9.33 -2.96 15.15
N LEU A 560 9.22 -3.57 13.97
CA LEU A 560 10.31 -4.37 13.40
C LEU A 560 11.60 -3.55 13.28
N SER A 561 11.51 -2.34 12.71
CA SER A 561 12.67 -1.44 12.58
C SER A 561 13.27 -1.08 13.95
N CYS A 562 12.43 -0.83 14.97
CA CYS A 562 12.90 -0.55 16.32
C CYS A 562 13.63 -1.75 16.95
N VAL A 563 13.12 -2.97 16.78
CA VAL A 563 13.75 -4.20 17.30
C VAL A 563 15.08 -4.47 16.60
N GLU A 564 15.11 -4.36 15.26
CA GLU A 564 16.32 -4.56 14.45
C GLU A 564 17.43 -3.56 14.79
N LEU A 565 17.09 -2.30 15.07
CA LEU A 565 18.06 -1.28 15.52
C LEU A 565 18.48 -1.47 16.97
N ALA A 566 17.58 -1.93 17.84
CA ALA A 566 17.89 -2.16 19.25
C ALA A 566 18.95 -3.24 19.43
N ALA A 567 18.91 -4.33 18.65
CA ALA A 567 19.82 -5.46 18.82
C ALA A 567 21.33 -5.09 18.74
N PRO A 568 21.82 -4.41 17.68
CA PRO A 568 23.22 -3.99 17.62
C PRO A 568 23.55 -2.89 18.65
N ILE A 569 22.60 -1.98 18.94
CA ILE A 569 22.80 -0.97 20.00
C ILE A 569 23.05 -1.66 21.35
N VAL A 570 22.27 -2.69 21.68
CA VAL A 570 22.43 -3.48 22.90
C VAL A 570 23.79 -4.19 22.91
N ALA A 571 24.11 -4.92 21.84
CA ALA A 571 25.33 -5.71 21.77
C ALA A 571 26.61 -4.88 21.92
N ASP A 572 26.66 -3.72 21.27
CA ASP A 572 27.90 -2.93 21.13
C ASP A 572 28.06 -1.83 22.20
N THR A 573 27.02 -1.53 22.98
CA THR A 573 27.11 -0.55 24.07
C THR A 573 28.04 -1.04 25.17
N LYS A 574 28.82 -0.12 25.74
CA LYS A 574 29.78 -0.42 26.80
C LYS A 574 29.41 0.28 28.10
N LEU A 575 29.41 -0.46 29.20
CA LEU A 575 29.35 0.15 30.53
C LEU A 575 30.67 0.88 30.85
N LYS A 576 30.57 2.11 31.36
CA LYS A 576 31.70 2.89 31.86
C LYS A 576 32.01 2.48 33.30
N ARG A 577 32.64 1.32 33.46
CA ARG A 577 32.89 0.65 34.76
C ARG A 577 33.47 1.59 35.82
N GLU A 578 34.56 2.28 35.51
CA GLU A 578 35.20 3.24 36.43
C GLU A 578 34.25 4.36 36.88
N SER A 579 33.42 4.86 35.95
CA SER A 579 32.43 5.92 36.23
C SER A 579 31.33 5.41 37.17
N ILE A 580 30.84 4.19 36.94
CA ILE A 580 29.84 3.55 37.78
C ILE A 580 30.40 3.29 39.18
N GLU A 581 31.56 2.64 39.27
CA GLU A 581 32.22 2.26 40.53
C GLU A 581 32.48 3.46 41.44
N ALA A 582 32.97 4.58 40.89
CA ALA A 582 33.22 5.81 41.64
C ALA A 582 31.97 6.42 42.30
N ARG A 583 30.76 5.98 41.90
CA ARG A 583 29.48 6.50 42.35
C ARG A 583 28.65 5.49 43.15
N LEU A 584 29.04 4.21 43.18
CA LEU A 584 28.24 3.13 43.79
C LEU A 584 28.01 3.33 45.29
N GLU A 585 29.07 3.64 46.03
CA GLU A 585 29.01 3.75 47.50
C GLU A 585 28.34 5.05 47.98
N GLN A 586 27.97 5.94 47.05
CA GLN A 586 27.21 7.14 47.37
C GLN A 586 25.72 6.82 47.45
N GLY A 587 25.14 6.96 48.65
CA GLY A 587 23.70 6.82 48.89
C GLY A 587 23.29 5.65 49.79
N PHE A 588 24.23 5.01 50.50
CA PHE A 588 23.94 3.99 51.52
C PHE A 588 23.11 2.81 50.98
N LEU A 589 23.50 2.28 49.80
CA LEU A 589 22.76 1.21 49.11
C LEU A 589 22.75 -0.12 49.90
N ASP A 590 23.64 -0.24 50.87
CA ASP A 590 23.84 -1.32 51.82
C ASP A 590 23.05 -1.16 53.14
N ALA A 591 22.34 -0.05 53.34
CA ALA A 591 21.53 0.19 54.54
C ALA A 591 20.45 -0.89 54.73
N THR A 592 19.81 -1.32 53.64
CA THR A 592 18.79 -2.37 53.70
C THR A 592 19.38 -3.73 54.05
N THR A 593 20.55 -4.09 53.50
CA THR A 593 21.20 -5.37 53.82
C THR A 593 21.73 -5.38 55.25
N MET A 594 22.20 -4.24 55.77
CA MET A 594 22.50 -4.08 57.20
C MET A 594 21.25 -4.28 58.07
N MET A 595 20.12 -3.67 57.69
CA MET A 595 18.86 -3.85 58.40
C MET A 595 18.43 -5.33 58.41
N GLU A 596 18.51 -6.02 57.27
CA GLU A 596 18.18 -7.44 57.15
C GLU A 596 19.14 -8.34 57.96
N HIS A 597 20.43 -7.99 58.02
CA HIS A 597 21.40 -8.68 58.88
C HIS A 597 21.02 -8.57 60.36
N MET A 598 20.65 -7.38 60.83
CA MET A 598 20.15 -7.19 62.20
C MET A 598 18.86 -7.99 62.45
N ILE A 599 17.96 -8.07 61.47
CA ILE A 599 16.74 -8.87 61.56
C ILE A 599 17.07 -10.35 61.67
N SER A 600 18.07 -10.85 60.92
CA SER A 600 18.52 -12.23 61.01
C SER A 600 19.08 -12.60 62.39
N GLN A 601 19.61 -11.61 63.13
CA GLN A 601 20.07 -11.73 64.51
C GLN A 601 18.95 -11.52 65.55
N GLY A 602 17.69 -11.39 65.11
CA GLY A 602 16.52 -11.32 65.98
C GLY A 602 16.05 -9.90 66.32
N VAL A 603 16.59 -8.86 65.69
CA VAL A 603 16.10 -7.48 65.87
C VAL A 603 14.81 -7.29 65.07
N PRO A 604 13.69 -6.85 65.67
CA PRO A 604 12.47 -6.57 64.90
C PRO A 604 12.71 -5.49 63.83
N GLN A 605 12.12 -5.65 62.65
CA GLN A 605 12.36 -4.77 61.49
C GLN A 605 12.20 -3.27 61.80
N ARG A 606 11.17 -2.87 62.54
CA ARG A 606 10.96 -1.44 62.91
C ARG A 606 12.10 -0.90 63.79
N SER A 607 12.61 -1.73 64.70
CA SER A 607 13.76 -1.38 65.54
C SER A 607 15.02 -1.32 64.69
N ALA A 608 15.27 -2.32 63.83
CA ALA A 608 16.42 -2.33 62.92
C ALA A 608 16.43 -1.10 62.00
N HIS A 609 15.28 -0.75 61.40
CA HIS A 609 15.12 0.46 60.59
C HIS A 609 15.46 1.74 61.38
N GLY A 610 14.99 1.86 62.63
CA GLY A 610 15.30 3.00 63.48
C GLY A 610 16.79 3.12 63.83
N LEU A 611 17.46 1.99 64.06
CA LEU A 611 18.90 1.93 64.36
C LEU A 611 19.75 2.23 63.12
N VAL A 612 19.43 1.62 61.98
CA VAL A 612 20.09 1.91 60.69
C VAL A 612 19.90 3.38 60.31
N GLY A 613 18.72 3.96 60.54
CA GLY A 613 18.49 5.39 60.30
C GLY A 613 19.42 6.30 61.12
N GLN A 614 19.72 5.94 62.38
CA GLN A 614 20.68 6.67 63.22
C GLN A 614 22.12 6.51 62.70
N LEU A 615 22.49 5.32 62.23
CA LEU A 615 23.81 5.06 61.67
C LEU A 615 24.03 5.76 60.33
N VAL A 616 23.03 5.77 59.46
CA VAL A 616 23.04 6.56 58.22
C VAL A 616 23.21 8.05 58.54
N ARG A 617 22.51 8.54 59.57
CA ARG A 617 22.68 9.93 60.02
C ARG A 617 24.10 10.21 60.52
N LEU A 618 24.66 9.30 61.33
CA LEU A 618 26.03 9.42 61.84
C LEU A 618 27.06 9.44 60.69
N ALA A 619 26.90 8.56 59.70
CA ALA A 619 27.77 8.49 58.53
C ALA A 619 27.67 9.77 57.68
N LEU A 620 26.45 10.30 57.47
CA LEU A 620 26.21 11.58 56.82
C LEU A 620 26.90 12.75 57.54
N ASP A 621 26.73 12.85 58.86
CA ASP A 621 27.32 13.94 59.65
C ASP A 621 28.86 13.90 59.63
N ARG A 622 29.46 12.74 59.38
CA ARG A 622 30.92 12.54 59.25
C ARG A 622 31.43 12.57 57.81
N GLY A 623 30.55 12.56 56.81
CA GLY A 623 30.93 12.51 55.40
C GLY A 623 31.60 11.19 54.99
N VAL A 624 31.18 10.06 55.59
CA VAL A 624 31.72 8.72 55.31
C VAL A 624 30.61 7.74 54.91
N THR A 625 30.95 6.57 54.39
CA THR A 625 29.98 5.50 54.09
C THR A 625 29.60 4.72 55.36
N LEU A 626 28.59 3.84 55.28
CA LEU A 626 28.31 2.92 56.40
C LEU A 626 29.48 1.96 56.63
N ALA A 627 30.14 1.50 55.57
CA ALA A 627 31.31 0.61 55.65
C ALA A 627 32.54 1.26 56.32
N ASP A 628 32.61 2.59 56.36
CA ASP A 628 33.71 3.35 56.98
C ASP A 628 33.51 3.60 58.48
N LEU A 629 32.29 3.40 59.01
CA LEU A 629 32.04 3.52 60.45
C LEU A 629 32.79 2.43 61.22
N SER A 630 33.29 2.75 62.41
CA SER A 630 34.01 1.79 63.25
C SER A 630 33.05 0.90 64.05
N VAL A 631 33.55 -0.21 64.63
CA VAL A 631 32.74 -1.07 65.52
C VAL A 631 32.22 -0.28 66.72
N GLU A 632 33.04 0.63 67.24
CA GLU A 632 32.66 1.52 68.33
C GLU A 632 31.53 2.47 67.93
N ASP A 633 31.52 2.95 66.67
CA ASP A 633 30.41 3.75 66.13
C ASP A 633 29.11 2.93 66.07
N PHE A 634 29.17 1.68 65.59
CA PHE A 634 28.01 0.79 65.60
C PHE A 634 27.51 0.50 67.02
N GLN A 635 28.41 0.22 67.94
CA GLN A 635 28.10 -0.06 69.35
C GLN A 635 27.56 1.16 70.08
N SER A 636 27.88 2.38 69.63
CA SER A 636 27.31 3.61 70.17
C SER A 636 25.80 3.73 69.93
N VAL A 637 25.28 3.06 68.88
CA VAL A 637 23.86 3.01 68.54
C VAL A 637 23.19 1.76 69.12
N ASP A 638 23.83 0.59 69.01
CA ASP A 638 23.37 -0.66 69.62
C ASP A 638 24.53 -1.57 69.99
N GLN A 639 24.66 -1.88 71.28
CA GLN A 639 25.75 -2.70 71.84
C GLN A 639 25.83 -4.13 71.28
N ARG A 640 24.78 -4.61 70.60
CA ARG A 640 24.77 -5.93 69.96
C ARG A 640 25.49 -5.96 68.61
N LEU A 641 25.75 -4.81 68.00
CA LEU A 641 26.46 -4.75 66.73
C LEU A 641 27.96 -4.99 66.92
N ASP A 642 28.50 -5.90 66.12
CA ASP A 642 29.91 -6.28 66.14
C ASP A 642 30.49 -6.28 64.71
N LYS A 643 31.68 -6.86 64.54
CA LYS A 643 32.36 -6.92 63.23
C LYS A 643 31.58 -7.67 62.15
N SER A 644 30.55 -8.45 62.49
CA SER A 644 29.73 -9.17 61.51
C SER A 644 28.95 -8.23 60.57
N VAL A 645 28.70 -6.97 60.96
CA VAL A 645 28.01 -6.01 60.09
C VAL A 645 28.77 -5.73 58.79
N TYR A 646 30.11 -5.82 58.80
CA TYR A 646 30.93 -5.61 57.59
C TYR A 646 30.77 -6.74 56.55
N GLU A 647 30.14 -7.87 56.91
CA GLU A 647 29.85 -8.94 55.95
C GLU A 647 28.78 -8.53 54.92
N VAL A 648 27.97 -7.50 55.24
CA VAL A 648 26.84 -7.03 54.42
C VAL A 648 26.93 -5.54 54.03
N LEU A 649 27.98 -4.84 54.46
CA LEU A 649 28.23 -3.42 54.15
C LEU A 649 29.15 -3.26 52.93
N GLY A 650 28.85 -2.27 52.10
CA GLY A 650 29.42 -2.07 50.76
C GLY A 650 28.59 -2.73 49.67
N ALA A 651 28.61 -2.16 48.46
CA ALA A 651 27.74 -2.59 47.36
C ALA A 651 27.97 -4.06 46.97
N LYS A 652 29.22 -4.52 47.00
CA LYS A 652 29.60 -5.91 46.68
C LYS A 652 29.06 -6.92 47.69
N GLN A 653 29.16 -6.59 48.98
CA GLN A 653 28.66 -7.40 50.08
C GLN A 653 27.13 -7.44 50.03
N ALA A 654 26.49 -6.29 49.83
CA ALA A 654 25.03 -6.19 49.70
C ALA A 654 24.49 -7.06 48.56
N VAL A 655 25.09 -6.99 47.36
CA VAL A 655 24.72 -7.88 46.23
C VAL A 655 24.87 -9.36 46.58
N SER A 656 25.95 -9.71 47.28
CA SER A 656 26.23 -11.10 47.68
C SER A 656 25.27 -11.63 48.74
N ALA A 657 24.66 -10.75 49.53
CA ALA A 657 23.75 -11.11 50.62
C ALA A 657 22.35 -11.55 50.14
N PHE A 658 21.93 -11.19 48.93
CA PHE A 658 20.60 -11.57 48.42
C PHE A 658 20.48 -13.07 48.14
N VAL A 659 19.37 -13.69 48.57
CA VAL A 659 19.20 -15.16 48.46
C VAL A 659 17.91 -15.60 47.78
N SER A 660 16.91 -14.73 47.65
CA SER A 660 15.61 -15.12 47.09
C SER A 660 15.74 -15.53 45.63
N TYR A 661 14.84 -16.41 45.19
CA TYR A 661 14.72 -16.78 43.78
C TYR A 661 14.53 -15.52 42.92
N GLY A 662 15.29 -15.43 41.83
CA GLY A 662 15.25 -14.27 40.94
C GLY A 662 15.87 -13.00 41.53
N SER A 663 16.63 -13.07 42.62
CA SER A 663 17.38 -11.91 43.12
C SER A 663 18.64 -11.64 42.30
N THR A 664 19.29 -10.53 42.61
CA THR A 664 20.48 -10.05 41.93
C THR A 664 21.79 -10.70 42.40
N SER A 665 21.75 -11.65 43.34
CA SER A 665 22.99 -12.26 43.83
C SER A 665 23.71 -13.05 42.74
N PRO A 666 25.06 -13.16 42.79
CA PRO A 666 25.83 -13.79 41.72
C PRO A 666 25.37 -15.21 41.40
N LYS A 667 24.99 -15.98 42.42
CA LYS A 667 24.46 -17.34 42.25
C LYS A 667 23.12 -17.37 41.51
N GLN A 668 22.20 -16.49 41.87
CA GLN A 668 20.87 -16.43 41.26
C GLN A 668 20.95 -15.91 39.81
N VAL A 669 21.77 -14.88 39.57
CA VAL A 669 21.98 -14.34 38.23
C VAL A 669 22.70 -15.32 37.32
N ALA A 670 23.71 -16.06 37.81
CA ALA A 670 24.34 -17.12 37.03
C ALA A 670 23.35 -18.24 36.64
N THR A 671 22.42 -18.58 37.54
CA THR A 671 21.35 -19.56 37.25
C THR A 671 20.39 -19.04 36.18
N GLN A 672 19.98 -17.77 36.28
CA GLN A 672 19.14 -17.11 35.27
C GLN A 672 19.85 -17.05 33.91
N LEU A 673 21.12 -16.64 33.89
CA LEU A 673 21.93 -16.54 32.68
C LEU A 673 22.07 -17.91 31.99
N ALA A 674 22.38 -18.97 32.73
CA ALA A 674 22.47 -20.33 32.18
C ALA A 674 21.13 -20.81 31.61
N ALA A 675 20.01 -20.51 32.28
CA ALA A 675 18.68 -20.82 31.78
C ALA A 675 18.37 -20.07 30.47
N TRP A 676 18.74 -18.80 30.37
CA TRP A 676 18.58 -17.99 29.16
C TRP A 676 19.46 -18.46 28.00
N LYS A 677 20.74 -18.79 28.26
CA LYS A 677 21.62 -19.39 27.26
C LYS A 677 21.04 -20.70 26.72
N THR A 678 20.49 -21.54 27.59
CA THR A 678 19.84 -22.79 27.18
C THR A 678 18.59 -22.52 26.34
N ARG A 679 17.71 -21.60 26.77
CA ARG A 679 16.46 -21.28 26.07
C ARG A 679 16.70 -20.71 24.67
N LEU A 680 17.74 -19.90 24.50
CA LEU A 680 18.08 -19.24 23.24
C LEU A 680 19.15 -19.99 22.44
N GLU A 681 19.51 -21.21 22.85
CA GLU A 681 20.51 -22.04 22.18
C GLU A 681 21.87 -21.34 21.97
N ILE A 682 22.32 -20.56 22.96
CA ILE A 682 23.60 -19.86 22.96
C ILE A 682 24.67 -20.79 23.58
N SER A 683 25.75 -21.04 22.83
CA SER A 683 26.88 -21.88 23.25
C SER A 683 27.67 -21.32 24.44
#